data_AF-A0A6P8W523-F1
#
_entry.id   AF-A0A6P8W523-F1
#
_cell.length_a   1.000
_cell.length_b   1.000
_cell.length_c   1.000
_cell.angle_alpha   90.00
_cell.angle_beta   90.00
_cell.angle_gamma   90.00
#
_symmetry.space_group_name_H-M   'P 1'
#
loop_
_entity.id
_entity.type
_entity.pdbx_description
1 polymer ?
#
loop_
_entity_poly.entity_id
_entity_poly.type
_entity_poly.pdbx_seq_one_letter_code
_entity_poly.pdbx_strand_id
1 'polypeptide(L)'
;MEDTEDQDSCDFANISDADPQPALEPEEMSILPPNHPLLRKFQQSLKEHLLRTKYKLENEITDIKYQVKQKEDRREAQGLALYDMQNKITYQEQQIKEISTQIDEHIEKRQEEEAAVEIIKKEYEEKVKLTRTQKSLYQTRMMELEDLQSLGSNIKQWAYDVEDEVKNAKRIVSRDAQLQKQLSEEKRKSDILFYRLDMEVKKKEAELESIIEDGAAIREVVNVLNMSIADANTDLEALQNEHKRLVQAWSEVIIAIQQRDKILFQVQDNIRKQKEAIKLSLNGVEAVKKQIAREMQLNKKLESFKQRMVDDMNTLSRDCQREAENLTGLQNKLDEFPDFLARTEADLQEATREGHKLMSEIRRLDFVLDKNHQKKFKTEEAILKLAQEQLITDKASGYRLKLLNKAQEQRRSVDLSLSKVQNQLSLAMLDVEQLRGVLYKSRNENDVVKENLNKAEQKSDCLEDELKRMQTKIDIKMQRFEKLNSQIEEIQSAFGDETGNPTELKIKQIEKSIHIGEHQIREHQQFWIMLQNHYVNLTHKRSDQLHEIQVTRKQLSIIKQKSLKVEQELEISESKTRDLKLDIQKFTSKLELLNEKIYNKRKNHDTEESEYEHEQAELSQRLKDTEAGTLKLEKDINDLQNEIELNKDLVLDSHREALSWETKHKLIEETINWSKSESSLNGEIGAMKIEIHRMNIRHSQLKRAQEKLVQDLEHCVMHREQIFVNASVKEHIDAKKKRFKNSSQAQVKLEEVRNKTKAILNEIAFLADNRIVDSVSNIEKMIYILRKIQADLTEVTSKDTRIQAQIEDAILMKHANLEQIIRKQNRAKAFRKLSTSKGQLKIVRSESVIQQQLENQLEMNDTLMEIIQTLTNDYPEKKTFFSKIVHFLKE
;
A
#
# COMPACT_ATOMS: atom_id res chain seq x y z
N MET A 1 80.15 43.58 34.18
CA MET A 1 80.09 45.05 34.32
C MET A 1 79.39 45.28 35.64
N GLU A 2 79.96 46.11 36.50
CA GLU A 2 79.47 46.36 37.87
C GLU A 2 79.56 45.07 38.72
N ASP A 3 80.71 44.69 39.29
CA ASP A 3 81.70 45.39 40.15
C ASP A 3 81.27 45.42 41.62
N THR A 4 81.93 44.60 42.44
CA THR A 4 82.57 45.05 43.69
C THR A 4 83.60 44.01 44.15
N GLU A 5 84.76 44.48 44.58
CA GLU A 5 85.85 43.67 45.14
C GLU A 5 85.73 43.63 46.68
N ASP A 6 86.42 42.69 47.34
CA ASP A 6 87.42 43.08 48.34
C ASP A 6 88.36 41.91 48.69
N GLN A 7 89.48 42.23 49.36
CA GLN A 7 90.68 41.38 49.46
C GLN A 7 91.06 41.04 50.91
N ASP A 8 91.71 39.89 51.10
CA ASP A 8 92.66 39.66 52.21
C ASP A 8 93.52 38.40 51.93
N SER A 9 94.70 38.18 52.52
CA SER A 9 95.96 38.95 52.53
C SER A 9 96.95 38.23 53.48
N CYS A 10 98.01 37.66 52.89
CA CYS A 10 99.36 37.47 53.45
C CYS A 10 99.64 36.80 54.83
N ASP A 11 100.00 35.50 54.78
CA ASP A 11 101.39 34.96 54.91
C ASP A 11 102.24 35.00 56.23
N PHE A 12 103.10 33.96 56.38
CA PHE A 12 104.18 33.75 57.40
C PHE A 12 103.78 33.60 58.90
N ALA A 13 104.55 32.96 59.81
CA ALA A 13 105.93 32.43 59.75
C ALA A 13 106.15 31.10 60.53
N ASN A 14 107.37 30.55 60.45
CA ASN A 14 107.87 29.31 61.06
C ASN A 14 108.89 29.62 62.21
N ILE A 15 109.12 28.72 63.20
CA ILE A 15 110.27 28.75 64.16
C ILE A 15 110.37 27.43 64.95
N SER A 16 111.57 27.12 65.50
CA SER A 16 111.92 25.82 66.14
C SER A 16 112.75 25.95 67.43
N ASP A 17 112.77 24.86 68.22
CA ASP A 17 113.77 24.40 69.21
C ASP A 17 113.98 25.04 70.62
N ALA A 18 114.53 24.18 71.51
CA ALA A 18 115.30 24.39 72.76
C ALA A 18 114.61 24.65 74.14
N ASP A 19 114.47 23.58 74.94
CA ASP A 19 115.13 23.29 76.26
C ASP A 19 115.78 24.41 77.12
N PRO A 20 116.07 24.18 78.44
CA PRO A 20 115.36 23.38 79.46
C PRO A 20 115.34 24.03 80.88
N GLN A 21 114.78 23.39 81.93
CA GLN A 21 115.10 23.68 83.35
C GLN A 21 115.17 22.42 84.26
N PRO A 22 115.94 22.41 85.38
CA PRO A 22 116.39 21.16 86.04
C PRO A 22 116.16 21.07 87.58
N ALA A 23 116.68 19.98 88.20
CA ALA A 23 116.89 19.77 89.66
C ALA A 23 115.63 19.49 90.53
N LEU A 24 115.66 18.68 91.61
CA LEU A 24 116.73 17.92 92.32
C LEU A 24 116.14 16.62 92.95
N GLU A 25 117.00 15.64 93.28
CA GLU A 25 116.73 14.46 94.12
C GLU A 25 117.20 14.72 95.58
N PRO A 26 117.31 13.74 96.51
CA PRO A 26 116.60 12.46 96.71
C PRO A 26 116.05 12.32 98.17
N GLU A 27 115.50 11.15 98.53
CA GLU A 27 115.80 10.56 99.84
C GLU A 27 116.01 9.03 99.67
N GLU A 28 117.23 8.56 99.89
CA GLU A 28 117.62 7.16 99.71
C GLU A 28 117.44 6.33 101.00
N MET A 29 117.24 5.02 100.85
CA MET A 29 117.97 3.92 101.54
C MET A 29 117.11 2.64 101.61
N SER A 30 117.65 1.41 101.53
CA SER A 30 119.04 0.99 101.32
C SER A 30 119.11 -0.24 100.41
N ILE A 31 120.27 -0.47 99.80
CA ILE A 31 120.46 -1.38 98.65
C ILE A 31 121.33 -2.59 99.02
N LEU A 32 121.03 -3.75 98.42
CA LEU A 32 121.93 -4.91 98.39
C LEU A 32 122.72 -4.85 97.05
N PRO A 33 124.07 -4.96 97.02
CA PRO A 33 124.87 -4.19 96.05
C PRO A 33 124.64 -4.49 94.55
N PRO A 34 124.69 -3.48 93.65
CA PRO A 34 124.30 -3.62 92.24
C PRO A 34 125.07 -4.65 91.40
N ASN A 35 126.30 -5.00 91.79
CA ASN A 35 127.23 -5.80 90.98
C ASN A 35 127.36 -7.28 91.42
N HIS A 36 126.36 -7.83 92.09
CA HIS A 36 126.35 -9.27 92.40
C HIS A 36 126.06 -10.11 91.14
N PRO A 37 126.83 -11.18 90.82
CA PRO A 37 126.72 -11.91 89.53
C PRO A 37 125.33 -12.45 89.18
N LEU A 38 124.49 -12.72 90.19
CA LEU A 38 123.12 -13.21 90.03
C LEU A 38 122.09 -12.13 89.62
N LEU A 39 122.41 -10.83 89.77
CA LEU A 39 121.49 -9.73 89.44
C LEU A 39 121.45 -9.36 87.95
N ARG A 40 122.40 -9.83 87.14
CA ARG A 40 122.54 -9.42 85.74
C ARG A 40 121.32 -9.74 84.87
N LYS A 41 120.70 -10.91 85.06
CA LYS A 41 119.44 -11.28 84.37
C LYS A 41 118.23 -10.49 84.88
N PHE A 42 118.18 -10.21 86.19
CA PHE A 42 117.11 -9.44 86.84
C PHE A 42 117.07 -7.98 86.32
N GLN A 43 118.22 -7.31 86.27
CA GLN A 43 118.36 -5.96 85.71
C GLN A 43 117.95 -5.91 84.22
N GLN A 44 118.30 -6.94 83.45
CA GLN A 44 117.96 -7.03 82.03
C GLN A 44 116.45 -7.22 81.80
N SER A 45 115.79 -8.09 82.59
CA SER A 45 114.34 -8.30 82.53
C SER A 45 113.54 -7.05 82.93
N LEU A 46 114.04 -6.26 83.89
CA LEU A 46 113.41 -4.99 84.29
C LEU A 46 113.49 -3.95 83.16
N LYS A 47 114.64 -3.87 82.47
CA LYS A 47 114.83 -2.97 81.31
C LYS A 47 113.94 -3.36 80.12
N GLU A 48 113.78 -4.66 79.85
CA GLU A 48 112.84 -5.13 78.83
C GLU A 48 111.38 -4.79 79.16
N HIS A 49 110.96 -4.89 80.42
CA HIS A 49 109.59 -4.57 80.83
C HIS A 49 109.22 -3.11 80.50
N LEU A 50 110.10 -2.16 80.86
CA LEU A 50 109.90 -0.72 80.60
C LEU A 50 109.94 -0.35 79.11
N LEU A 51 110.73 -1.06 78.30
CA LEU A 51 110.72 -0.87 76.85
C LEU A 51 109.44 -1.44 76.21
N ARG A 52 108.96 -2.59 76.68
CA ARG A 52 107.73 -3.22 76.17
C ARG A 52 106.46 -2.43 76.52
N THR A 53 106.41 -1.71 77.64
CA THR A 53 105.30 -0.79 77.95
C THR A 53 105.35 0.46 77.07
N LYS A 54 106.54 1.04 76.86
CA LYS A 54 106.72 2.17 75.92
C LYS A 54 106.25 1.80 74.50
N TYR A 55 106.74 0.71 73.92
CA TYR A 55 106.37 0.31 72.55
C TYR A 55 104.88 -0.02 72.38
N LYS A 56 104.18 -0.45 73.43
CA LYS A 56 102.71 -0.61 73.37
C LYS A 56 101.99 0.73 73.19
N LEU A 57 102.35 1.73 74.00
CA LEU A 57 101.73 3.06 73.92
C LEU A 57 102.04 3.76 72.59
N GLU A 58 103.27 3.60 72.07
CA GLU A 58 103.63 4.11 70.73
C GLU A 58 102.79 3.45 69.62
N ASN A 59 102.58 2.12 69.68
CA ASN A 59 101.73 1.40 68.73
C ASN A 59 100.24 1.79 68.82
N GLU A 60 99.70 1.94 70.03
CA GLU A 60 98.31 2.38 70.26
C GLU A 60 98.08 3.79 69.68
N ILE A 61 99.05 4.69 69.80
CA ILE A 61 99.01 6.03 69.18
C ILE A 61 99.03 5.93 67.64
N THR A 62 99.80 5.00 67.05
CA THR A 62 99.80 4.83 65.59
C THR A 62 98.50 4.23 65.05
N ASP A 63 97.90 3.25 65.76
CA ASP A 63 96.62 2.65 65.36
C ASP A 63 95.48 3.68 65.42
N ILE A 64 95.45 4.54 66.45
CA ILE A 64 94.47 5.62 66.57
C ILE A 64 94.64 6.62 65.40
N LYS A 65 95.87 7.03 65.05
CA LYS A 65 96.12 7.91 63.90
C LYS A 65 95.66 7.31 62.57
N TYR A 66 95.87 6.01 62.37
CA TYR A 66 95.38 5.30 61.17
C TYR A 66 93.84 5.25 61.11
N GLN A 67 93.18 5.00 62.25
CA GLN A 67 91.70 4.99 62.33
C GLN A 67 91.07 6.36 62.12
N VAL A 68 91.75 7.46 62.50
CA VAL A 68 91.28 8.82 62.19
C VAL A 68 91.31 9.07 60.69
N LYS A 69 92.46 8.83 60.04
CA LYS A 69 92.60 9.04 58.59
C LYS A 69 91.57 8.23 57.78
N GLN A 70 91.37 6.95 58.10
CA GLN A 70 90.37 6.11 57.41
C GLN A 70 88.93 6.66 57.55
N LYS A 71 88.61 7.45 58.59
CA LYS A 71 87.31 8.10 58.73
C LYS A 71 87.22 9.40 57.93
N GLU A 72 88.33 10.12 57.77
CA GLU A 72 88.42 11.31 56.93
C GLU A 72 88.28 10.94 55.44
N ASP A 73 89.06 9.94 54.97
CA ASP A 73 88.96 9.39 53.62
C ASP A 73 87.51 8.96 53.28
N ARG A 74 86.82 8.32 54.24
CA ARG A 74 85.41 7.90 54.09
C ARG A 74 84.43 9.08 54.05
N ARG A 75 84.66 10.13 54.84
CA ARG A 75 83.83 11.35 54.84
C ARG A 75 83.90 12.05 53.48
N GLU A 76 85.09 12.11 52.89
CA GLU A 76 85.30 12.75 51.58
C GLU A 76 84.66 11.94 50.44
N ALA A 77 84.80 10.61 50.46
CA ALA A 77 84.09 9.73 49.53
C ALA A 77 82.56 9.86 49.62
N GLN A 78 82.01 9.99 50.85
CA GLN A 78 80.58 10.26 51.06
C GLN A 78 80.16 11.65 50.60
N GLY A 79 81.00 12.68 50.77
CA GLY A 79 80.76 14.03 50.27
C GLY A 79 80.66 14.09 48.75
N LEU A 80 81.57 13.42 48.04
CA LEU A 80 81.52 13.30 46.58
C LEU A 80 80.25 12.56 46.11
N ALA A 81 79.90 11.44 46.74
CA ALA A 81 78.69 10.69 46.40
C ALA A 81 77.39 11.50 46.62
N LEU A 82 77.35 12.36 47.65
CA LEU A 82 76.23 13.28 47.88
C LEU A 82 76.17 14.41 46.83
N TYR A 83 77.32 14.95 46.41
CA TYR A 83 77.39 15.93 45.34
C TYR A 83 76.90 15.37 43.99
N ASP A 84 77.35 14.17 43.62
CA ASP A 84 76.87 13.46 42.43
C ASP A 84 75.37 13.15 42.49
N MET A 85 74.84 12.85 43.69
CA MET A 85 73.40 12.66 43.88
C MET A 85 72.63 13.97 43.74
N GLN A 86 73.17 15.09 44.25
CA GLN A 86 72.53 16.40 44.13
C GLN A 86 72.53 16.90 42.66
N ASN A 87 73.59 16.63 41.89
CA ASN A 87 73.62 16.90 40.44
C ASN A 87 72.60 16.06 39.65
N LYS A 88 72.29 14.83 40.10
CA LYS A 88 71.22 14.01 39.50
C LYS A 88 69.83 14.54 39.85
N ILE A 89 69.64 15.05 41.08
CA ILE A 89 68.38 15.67 41.51
C ILE A 89 68.11 16.96 40.72
N THR A 90 69.08 17.85 40.55
CA THR A 90 68.88 19.08 39.76
C THR A 90 68.60 18.81 38.28
N TYR A 91 69.19 17.76 37.71
CA TYR A 91 68.85 17.29 36.36
C TYR A 91 67.40 16.74 36.28
N GLN A 92 66.96 15.97 37.28
CA GLN A 92 65.58 15.49 37.37
C GLN A 92 64.58 16.65 37.56
N GLU A 93 64.92 17.68 38.35
CA GLU A 93 64.10 18.89 38.47
C GLU A 93 63.98 19.67 37.17
N GLN A 94 65.00 19.66 36.30
CA GLN A 94 64.93 20.24 34.96
C GLN A 94 63.99 19.43 34.06
N GLN A 95 64.14 18.10 34.01
CA GLN A 95 63.23 17.22 33.27
C GLN A 95 61.76 17.35 33.73
N ILE A 96 61.52 17.46 35.04
CA ILE A 96 60.16 17.68 35.58
C ILE A 96 59.59 19.01 35.09
N LYS A 97 60.38 20.09 35.04
CA LYS A 97 59.93 21.40 34.52
C LYS A 97 59.61 21.34 33.02
N GLU A 98 60.45 20.67 32.22
CA GLU A 98 60.20 20.44 30.79
C GLU A 98 58.89 19.65 30.57
N ILE A 99 58.68 18.57 31.32
CA ILE A 99 57.46 17.75 31.27
C ILE A 99 56.23 18.57 31.71
N SER A 100 56.33 19.40 32.76
CA SER A 100 55.25 20.31 33.16
C SER A 100 54.88 21.29 32.04
N THR A 101 55.85 21.93 31.38
CA THR A 101 55.56 22.83 30.26
C THR A 101 54.89 22.11 29.07
N GLN A 102 55.26 20.86 28.80
CA GLN A 102 54.58 20.04 27.77
C GLN A 102 53.15 19.66 28.18
N ILE A 103 52.91 19.40 29.47
CA ILE A 103 51.56 19.13 30.01
C ILE A 103 50.69 20.38 29.87
N ASP A 104 51.20 21.56 30.21
CA ASP A 104 50.47 22.83 30.08
C ASP A 104 50.12 23.13 28.61
N GLU A 105 51.08 22.98 27.69
CA GLU A 105 50.83 23.06 26.23
C GLU A 105 49.75 22.07 25.75
N HIS A 106 49.73 20.84 26.29
CA HIS A 106 48.72 19.84 25.95
C HIS A 106 47.35 20.15 26.55
N ILE A 107 47.29 20.81 27.71
CA ILE A 107 46.05 21.28 28.33
C ILE A 107 45.46 22.45 27.53
N GLU A 108 46.28 23.41 27.09
CA GLU A 108 45.85 24.54 26.26
C GLU A 108 45.26 24.06 24.92
N LYS A 109 46.01 23.23 24.17
CA LYS A 109 45.53 22.64 22.91
C LYS A 109 44.24 21.82 23.09
N ARG A 110 44.06 21.15 24.23
CA ARG A 110 42.81 20.43 24.53
C ARG A 110 41.64 21.39 24.76
N GLN A 111 41.86 22.54 25.40
CA GLN A 111 40.81 23.55 25.60
C GLN A 111 40.40 24.22 24.27
N GLU A 112 41.35 24.48 23.36
CA GLU A 112 41.06 24.99 22.02
C GLU A 112 40.18 24.02 21.22
N GLU A 113 40.54 22.73 21.19
CA GLU A 113 39.76 21.68 20.52
C GLU A 113 38.40 21.43 21.20
N GLU A 114 38.32 21.44 22.53
CA GLU A 114 37.05 21.36 23.27
C GLU A 114 36.11 22.52 22.91
N ALA A 115 36.64 23.75 22.78
CA ALA A 115 35.88 24.92 22.36
C ALA A 115 35.44 24.84 20.89
N ALA A 116 36.31 24.37 19.98
CA ALA A 116 35.97 24.15 18.57
C ALA A 116 34.85 23.10 18.41
N VAL A 117 34.95 21.97 19.12
CA VAL A 117 33.92 20.93 19.16
C VAL A 117 32.60 21.47 19.70
N GLU A 118 32.62 22.34 20.72
CA GLU A 118 31.42 22.95 21.28
C GLU A 118 30.72 23.94 20.32
N ILE A 119 31.47 24.64 19.46
CA ILE A 119 30.91 25.45 18.36
C ILE A 119 30.28 24.53 17.30
N ILE A 120 30.99 23.47 16.88
CA ILE A 120 30.51 22.51 15.88
C ILE A 120 29.23 21.78 16.35
N LYS A 121 29.13 21.44 17.64
CA LYS A 121 27.91 20.89 18.25
C LYS A 121 26.72 21.84 18.13
N LYS A 122 26.91 23.13 18.41
CA LYS A 122 25.85 24.16 18.28
C LYS A 122 25.39 24.32 16.84
N GLU A 123 26.31 24.42 15.90
CA GLU A 123 25.98 24.41 14.47
C GLU A 123 25.23 23.15 14.04
N TYR A 124 25.61 21.97 14.54
CA TYR A 124 24.94 20.71 14.23
C TYR A 124 23.53 20.67 14.81
N GLU A 125 23.34 21.11 16.06
CA GLU A 125 22.02 21.26 16.66
C GLU A 125 21.12 22.22 15.88
N GLU A 126 21.63 23.36 15.44
CA GLU A 126 20.87 24.31 14.61
C GLU A 126 20.51 23.72 13.25
N LYS A 127 21.42 22.99 12.60
CA LYS A 127 21.14 22.25 11.36
C LYS A 127 20.08 21.17 11.59
N VAL A 128 20.13 20.42 12.69
CA VAL A 128 19.09 19.43 13.05
C VAL A 128 17.74 20.09 13.34
N LYS A 129 17.71 21.23 14.04
CA LYS A 129 16.49 22.03 14.29
C LYS A 129 15.91 22.52 12.95
N LEU A 130 16.74 23.03 12.04
CA LEU A 130 16.34 23.47 10.70
C LEU A 130 15.83 22.32 9.82
N THR A 131 16.48 21.16 9.82
CA THR A 131 15.99 19.98 9.07
C THR A 131 14.65 19.48 9.64
N ARG A 132 14.44 19.56 10.97
CA ARG A 132 13.14 19.23 11.58
C ARG A 132 12.04 20.21 11.17
N THR A 133 12.30 21.53 11.16
CA THR A 133 11.30 22.51 10.71
C THR A 133 11.02 22.42 9.22
N GLN A 134 12.04 22.18 8.38
CA GLN A 134 11.87 21.90 6.95
C GLN A 134 11.07 20.62 6.69
N LYS A 135 11.33 19.53 7.43
CA LYS A 135 10.55 18.29 7.30
C LYS A 135 9.08 18.48 7.70
N SER A 136 8.83 19.21 8.80
CA SER A 136 7.48 19.57 9.23
C SER A 136 6.76 20.41 8.15
N LEU A 137 7.41 21.47 7.65
CA LEU A 137 6.87 22.31 6.57
C LEU A 137 6.56 21.50 5.31
N TYR A 138 7.44 20.56 4.92
CA TYR A 138 7.22 19.66 3.78
C TYR A 138 5.99 18.75 4.01
N GLN A 139 5.80 18.22 5.23
CA GLN A 139 4.62 17.42 5.56
C GLN A 139 3.33 18.26 5.50
N THR A 140 3.35 19.51 5.99
CA THR A 140 2.21 20.44 5.83
C THR A 140 1.93 20.72 4.35
N ARG A 141 2.95 21.02 3.54
CA ARG A 141 2.78 21.26 2.10
C ARG A 141 2.33 20.03 1.30
N MET A 142 2.62 18.82 1.79
CA MET A 142 2.10 17.59 1.18
C MET A 142 0.63 17.36 1.51
N MET A 143 0.20 17.57 2.77
CA MET A 143 -1.24 17.59 3.11
C MET A 143 -2.00 18.65 2.30
N GLU A 144 -1.50 19.88 2.21
CA GLU A 144 -2.10 20.93 1.37
C GLU A 144 -2.20 20.51 -0.11
N LEU A 145 -1.23 19.75 -0.63
CA LEU A 145 -1.24 19.26 -2.01
C LEU A 145 -2.25 18.12 -2.20
N GLU A 146 -2.35 17.19 -1.23
CA GLU A 146 -3.35 16.13 -1.19
C GLU A 146 -4.77 16.71 -1.08
N ASP A 147 -4.98 17.72 -0.22
CA ASP A 147 -6.22 18.48 -0.10
C ASP A 147 -6.59 19.16 -1.43
N LEU A 148 -5.64 19.89 -2.06
CA LEU A 148 -5.85 20.53 -3.36
C LEU A 148 -6.07 19.52 -4.50
N GLN A 149 -5.46 18.34 -4.43
CA GLN A 149 -5.66 17.26 -5.40
C GLN A 149 -7.03 16.60 -5.23
N SER A 150 -7.50 16.40 -4.00
CA SER A 150 -8.85 15.92 -3.71
C SER A 150 -9.91 16.93 -4.16
N LEU A 151 -9.71 18.22 -3.86
CA LEU A 151 -10.55 19.32 -4.34
C LEU A 151 -10.55 19.41 -5.87
N GLY A 152 -9.40 19.25 -6.51
CA GLY A 152 -9.27 19.18 -7.97
C GLY A 152 -9.95 17.96 -8.60
N SER A 153 -10.07 16.84 -7.87
CA SER A 153 -10.87 15.68 -8.27
C SER A 153 -12.37 15.95 -8.12
N ASN A 154 -12.79 16.52 -6.97
CA ASN A 154 -14.18 16.86 -6.69
C ASN A 154 -14.72 17.90 -7.69
N ILE A 155 -13.93 18.93 -8.04
CA ILE A 155 -14.29 19.93 -9.06
C ILE A 155 -14.43 19.28 -10.45
N LYS A 156 -13.59 18.29 -10.80
CA LYS A 156 -13.76 17.54 -12.06
C LYS A 156 -15.04 16.70 -12.04
N GLN A 157 -15.34 16.03 -10.91
CA GLN A 157 -16.56 15.25 -10.77
C GLN A 157 -17.80 16.16 -10.90
N TRP A 158 -17.87 17.27 -10.16
CA TRP A 158 -18.94 18.25 -10.30
C TRP A 158 -19.05 18.83 -11.71
N ALA A 159 -17.94 19.03 -12.41
CA ALA A 159 -17.96 19.47 -13.81
C ALA A 159 -18.57 18.40 -14.74
N TYR A 160 -18.28 17.11 -14.54
CA TYR A 160 -18.91 16.02 -15.29
C TYR A 160 -20.40 15.85 -14.93
N ASP A 161 -20.74 15.90 -13.65
CA ASP A 161 -22.12 15.81 -13.17
C ASP A 161 -22.98 16.93 -13.78
N VAL A 162 -22.47 18.18 -13.76
CA VAL A 162 -23.13 19.33 -14.40
C VAL A 162 -23.16 19.21 -15.94
N GLU A 163 -22.13 18.64 -16.57
CA GLU A 163 -22.15 18.41 -18.03
C GLU A 163 -23.23 17.38 -18.41
N ASP A 164 -23.41 16.33 -17.62
CA ASP A 164 -24.43 15.30 -17.82
C ASP A 164 -25.83 15.77 -17.42
N GLU A 165 -25.99 16.58 -16.38
CA GLU A 165 -27.23 17.33 -16.12
C GLU A 165 -27.58 18.24 -17.30
N VAL A 166 -26.62 18.98 -17.88
CA VAL A 166 -26.85 19.81 -19.07
C VAL A 166 -27.19 18.97 -20.31
N LYS A 167 -26.60 17.77 -20.49
CA LYS A 167 -27.01 16.82 -21.54
C LYS A 167 -28.41 16.27 -21.29
N ASN A 168 -28.79 16.05 -20.04
CA ASN A 168 -30.13 15.57 -19.66
C ASN A 168 -31.18 16.66 -19.84
N ALA A 169 -30.91 17.90 -19.41
CA ALA A 169 -31.74 19.07 -19.66
C ALA A 169 -31.92 19.33 -21.16
N LYS A 170 -30.85 19.26 -21.97
CA LYS A 170 -30.95 19.34 -23.44
C LYS A 170 -31.80 18.21 -24.04
N ARG A 171 -31.68 16.98 -23.53
CA ARG A 171 -32.53 15.85 -23.94
C ARG A 171 -34.00 16.02 -23.52
N ILE A 172 -34.27 16.60 -22.35
CA ILE A 172 -35.62 16.94 -21.88
C ILE A 172 -36.21 18.04 -22.76
N VAL A 173 -35.55 19.19 -22.90
CA VAL A 173 -36.00 20.31 -23.76
C VAL A 173 -36.21 19.86 -25.21
N SER A 174 -35.37 18.98 -25.75
CA SER A 174 -35.56 18.42 -27.09
C SER A 174 -36.77 17.47 -27.18
N ARG A 175 -37.07 16.71 -26.12
CA ARG A 175 -38.26 15.85 -26.05
C ARG A 175 -39.53 16.69 -25.91
N ASP A 176 -39.49 17.70 -25.06
CA ASP A 176 -40.60 18.61 -24.81
C ASP A 176 -40.91 19.44 -26.06
N ALA A 177 -39.90 19.88 -26.81
CA ALA A 177 -40.09 20.52 -28.11
C ALA A 177 -40.74 19.58 -29.16
N GLN A 178 -40.40 18.29 -29.15
CA GLN A 178 -41.07 17.28 -29.99
C GLN A 178 -42.51 17.04 -29.53
N LEU A 179 -42.77 16.96 -28.22
CA LEU A 179 -44.10 16.77 -27.63
C LEU A 179 -45.00 17.98 -27.91
N GLN A 180 -44.48 19.20 -27.75
CA GLN A 180 -45.13 20.47 -28.09
C GLN A 180 -45.54 20.50 -29.57
N LYS A 181 -44.65 20.03 -30.46
CA LYS A 181 -44.95 19.92 -31.90
C LYS A 181 -46.05 18.89 -32.15
N GLN A 182 -45.97 17.70 -31.57
CA GLN A 182 -47.00 16.66 -31.68
C GLN A 182 -48.35 17.17 -31.17
N LEU A 183 -48.39 17.81 -30.00
CA LEU A 183 -49.59 18.46 -29.44
C LEU A 183 -50.15 19.55 -30.36
N SER A 184 -49.31 20.33 -31.04
CA SER A 184 -49.78 21.31 -32.04
C SER A 184 -50.36 20.65 -33.30
N GLU A 185 -49.81 19.52 -33.73
CA GLU A 185 -50.30 18.75 -34.88
C GLU A 185 -51.61 18.00 -34.54
N GLU A 186 -51.70 17.39 -33.35
CA GLU A 186 -52.93 16.81 -32.78
C GLU A 186 -54.02 17.86 -32.65
N LYS A 187 -53.71 19.02 -32.05
CA LYS A 187 -54.67 20.13 -31.94
C LYS A 187 -55.15 20.58 -33.32
N ARG A 188 -54.26 20.74 -34.30
CA ARG A 188 -54.66 21.11 -35.67
C ARG A 188 -55.56 20.05 -36.33
N LYS A 189 -55.37 18.75 -36.08
CA LYS A 189 -56.30 17.70 -36.52
C LYS A 189 -57.66 17.86 -35.85
N SER A 190 -57.67 18.12 -34.55
CA SER A 190 -58.87 18.34 -33.75
C SER A 190 -59.66 19.56 -34.21
N ASP A 191 -58.99 20.71 -34.43
CA ASP A 191 -59.62 21.94 -34.93
C ASP A 191 -60.25 21.73 -36.32
N ILE A 192 -59.60 20.95 -37.20
CA ILE A 192 -60.16 20.56 -38.52
C ILE A 192 -61.36 19.61 -38.37
N LEU A 193 -61.35 18.72 -37.38
CA LEU A 193 -62.48 17.83 -37.07
C LEU A 193 -63.66 18.61 -36.51
N PHE A 194 -63.44 19.53 -35.56
CA PHE A 194 -64.47 20.42 -35.03
C PHE A 194 -65.08 21.29 -36.15
N TYR A 195 -64.27 21.83 -37.06
CA TYR A 195 -64.80 22.58 -38.20
C TYR A 195 -65.66 21.71 -39.14
N ARG A 196 -65.28 20.44 -39.38
CA ARG A 196 -66.14 19.52 -40.13
C ARG A 196 -67.45 19.21 -39.40
N LEU A 197 -67.39 18.98 -38.09
CA LEU A 197 -68.57 18.71 -37.27
C LEU A 197 -69.51 19.92 -37.22
N ASP A 198 -69.01 21.15 -37.11
CA ASP A 198 -69.80 22.38 -37.21
C ASP A 198 -70.49 22.53 -38.58
N MET A 199 -69.81 22.16 -39.67
CA MET A 199 -70.39 22.13 -41.01
C MET A 199 -71.41 21.01 -41.22
N GLU A 200 -71.21 19.82 -40.62
CA GLU A 200 -72.24 18.77 -40.63
C GLU A 200 -73.44 19.11 -39.75
N VAL A 201 -73.23 19.72 -38.58
CA VAL A 201 -74.30 20.22 -37.70
C VAL A 201 -75.15 21.25 -38.44
N LYS A 202 -74.55 22.29 -39.04
CA LYS A 202 -75.31 23.30 -39.81
C LYS A 202 -76.04 22.71 -41.02
N LYS A 203 -75.46 21.69 -41.67
CA LYS A 203 -76.16 20.93 -42.72
C LYS A 203 -77.35 20.15 -42.17
N LYS A 204 -77.25 19.59 -40.96
CA LYS A 204 -78.34 18.87 -40.29
C LYS A 204 -79.40 19.78 -39.69
N GLU A 205 -79.03 20.97 -39.25
CA GLU A 205 -79.97 22.02 -38.86
C GLU A 205 -80.82 22.44 -40.07
N ALA A 206 -80.20 22.73 -41.22
CA ALA A 206 -80.92 23.06 -42.45
C ALA A 206 -81.77 21.89 -43.00
N GLU A 207 -81.29 20.64 -42.95
CA GLU A 207 -82.10 19.45 -43.29
C GLU A 207 -83.30 19.30 -42.34
N LEU A 208 -83.14 19.59 -41.05
CA LEU A 208 -84.20 19.48 -40.04
C LEU A 208 -85.23 20.62 -40.16
N GLU A 209 -84.80 21.83 -40.51
CA GLU A 209 -85.68 22.98 -40.78
C GLU A 209 -86.56 22.71 -42.01
N SER A 210 -85.99 22.19 -43.10
CA SER A 210 -86.75 21.71 -44.27
C SER A 210 -87.76 20.62 -43.92
N ILE A 211 -87.43 19.69 -43.03
CA ILE A 211 -88.36 18.63 -42.57
C ILE A 211 -89.48 19.21 -41.68
N ILE A 212 -89.24 20.31 -40.97
CA ILE A 212 -90.28 21.02 -40.21
C ILE A 212 -91.26 21.73 -41.15
N GLU A 213 -90.78 22.32 -42.25
CA GLU A 213 -91.61 22.92 -43.30
C GLU A 213 -92.46 21.86 -44.02
N ASP A 214 -91.85 20.75 -44.48
CA ASP A 214 -92.57 19.60 -45.05
C ASP A 214 -93.62 19.06 -44.08
N GLY A 215 -93.26 18.92 -42.80
CA GLY A 215 -94.16 18.50 -41.74
C GLY A 215 -95.31 19.49 -41.47
N ALA A 216 -95.15 20.78 -41.76
CA ALA A 216 -96.22 21.76 -41.72
C ALA A 216 -97.16 21.61 -42.93
N ALA A 217 -96.61 21.47 -44.15
CA ALA A 217 -97.39 21.24 -45.35
C ALA A 217 -98.23 19.94 -45.27
N ILE A 218 -97.65 18.85 -44.75
CA ILE A 218 -98.37 17.58 -44.55
C ILE A 218 -99.50 17.72 -43.52
N ARG A 219 -99.31 18.49 -42.43
CA ARG A 219 -100.40 18.75 -41.46
C ARG A 219 -101.58 19.48 -42.10
N GLU A 220 -101.33 20.41 -43.02
CA GLU A 220 -102.41 21.13 -43.71
C GLU A 220 -103.16 20.24 -44.71
N VAL A 221 -102.45 19.37 -45.44
CA VAL A 221 -103.09 18.32 -46.26
C VAL A 221 -103.94 17.36 -45.41
N VAL A 222 -103.48 17.02 -44.20
CA VAL A 222 -104.25 16.21 -43.23
C VAL A 222 -105.48 16.96 -42.71
N ASN A 223 -105.42 18.29 -42.51
CA ASN A 223 -106.59 19.09 -42.13
C ASN A 223 -107.67 19.05 -43.23
N VAL A 224 -107.28 19.21 -44.51
CA VAL A 224 -108.19 19.12 -45.66
C VAL A 224 -108.81 17.71 -45.79
N LEU A 225 -108.02 16.65 -45.56
CA LEU A 225 -108.52 15.27 -45.51
C LEU A 225 -109.50 15.06 -44.34
N ASN A 226 -109.22 15.61 -43.16
CA ASN A 226 -110.12 15.51 -42.01
C ASN A 226 -111.46 16.24 -42.24
N MET A 227 -111.46 17.37 -42.96
CA MET A 227 -112.70 18.02 -43.42
C MET A 227 -113.49 17.10 -44.37
N SER A 228 -112.83 16.53 -45.39
CA SER A 228 -113.50 15.58 -46.31
C SER A 228 -114.02 14.31 -45.60
N ILE A 229 -113.36 13.87 -44.53
CA ILE A 229 -113.85 12.77 -43.67
C ILE A 229 -115.04 13.21 -42.82
N ALA A 230 -115.07 14.46 -42.34
CA ALA A 230 -116.24 15.00 -41.63
C ALA A 230 -117.46 15.08 -42.56
N ASP A 231 -117.29 15.58 -43.78
CA ASP A 231 -118.35 15.63 -44.80
C ASP A 231 -118.89 14.21 -45.09
N ALA A 232 -118.00 13.25 -45.36
CA ALA A 232 -118.37 11.85 -45.59
C ALA A 232 -119.05 11.18 -44.39
N ASN A 233 -118.74 11.60 -43.16
CA ASN A 233 -119.47 11.15 -41.97
C ASN A 233 -120.89 11.74 -41.90
N THR A 234 -121.12 12.97 -42.35
CA THR A 234 -122.49 13.51 -42.43
C THR A 234 -123.34 12.81 -43.49
N ASP A 235 -122.75 12.39 -44.61
CA ASP A 235 -123.41 11.51 -45.59
C ASP A 235 -123.74 10.12 -44.99
N LEU A 236 -122.83 9.56 -44.17
CA LEU A 236 -123.10 8.30 -43.45
C LEU A 236 -124.21 8.45 -42.41
N GLU A 237 -124.32 9.58 -41.71
CA GLU A 237 -125.44 9.84 -40.81
C GLU A 237 -126.77 9.98 -41.57
N ALA A 238 -126.77 10.59 -42.77
CA ALA A 238 -127.94 10.62 -43.64
C ALA A 238 -128.39 9.20 -44.06
N LEU A 239 -127.44 8.38 -44.52
CA LEU A 239 -127.69 6.96 -44.86
C LEU A 239 -128.16 6.13 -43.64
N GLN A 240 -127.62 6.40 -42.43
CA GLN A 240 -128.05 5.72 -41.21
C GLN A 240 -129.49 6.11 -40.80
N ASN A 241 -129.92 7.33 -41.11
CA ASN A 241 -131.31 7.76 -40.91
C ASN A 241 -132.27 7.17 -41.95
N GLU A 242 -131.84 6.95 -43.19
CA GLU A 242 -132.58 6.14 -44.17
C GLU A 242 -132.69 4.67 -43.71
N HIS A 243 -131.59 4.10 -43.19
CA HIS A 243 -131.58 2.75 -42.63
C HIS A 243 -132.55 2.60 -41.44
N LYS A 244 -132.66 3.60 -40.55
CA LYS A 244 -133.68 3.61 -39.48
C LYS A 244 -135.11 3.54 -40.03
N ARG A 245 -135.43 4.28 -41.10
CA ARG A 245 -136.75 4.21 -41.76
C ARG A 245 -137.02 2.82 -42.33
N LEU A 246 -136.02 2.20 -42.96
CA LEU A 246 -136.12 0.84 -43.48
C LEU A 246 -136.31 -0.20 -42.36
N VAL A 247 -135.60 -0.04 -41.24
CA VAL A 247 -135.73 -0.91 -40.05
C VAL A 247 -137.11 -0.77 -39.38
N GLN A 248 -137.74 0.41 -39.40
CA GLN A 248 -139.12 0.58 -38.94
C GLN A 248 -140.10 -0.25 -39.79
N ALA A 249 -139.99 -0.21 -41.12
CA ALA A 249 -140.80 -1.05 -42.00
C ALA A 249 -140.54 -2.56 -41.81
N TRP A 250 -139.30 -2.96 -41.50
CA TRP A 250 -138.97 -4.34 -41.13
C TRP A 250 -139.54 -4.75 -39.75
N SER A 251 -139.67 -3.83 -38.81
CA SER A 251 -140.23 -4.10 -37.48
C SER A 251 -141.69 -4.56 -37.55
N GLU A 252 -142.47 -4.00 -38.48
CA GLU A 252 -143.86 -4.42 -38.73
C GLU A 252 -143.94 -5.87 -39.23
N VAL A 253 -142.98 -6.30 -40.05
CA VAL A 253 -142.85 -7.71 -40.50
C VAL A 253 -142.46 -8.64 -39.34
N ILE A 254 -141.62 -8.19 -38.41
CA ILE A 254 -141.18 -9.00 -37.25
C ILE A 254 -142.33 -9.29 -36.28
N ILE A 255 -143.32 -8.41 -36.13
CA ILE A 255 -144.52 -8.66 -35.31
C ILE A 255 -145.30 -9.88 -35.82
N ALA A 256 -145.36 -10.09 -37.14
CA ALA A 256 -145.96 -11.29 -37.74
C ALA A 256 -145.14 -12.57 -37.51
N ILE A 257 -143.84 -12.46 -37.22
CA ILE A 257 -142.95 -13.60 -36.91
C ILE A 257 -143.07 -14.01 -35.44
N GLN A 258 -143.19 -13.05 -34.51
CA GLN A 258 -143.31 -13.35 -33.06
C GLN A 258 -144.51 -14.26 -32.71
N GLN A 259 -145.58 -14.25 -33.51
CA GLN A 259 -146.71 -15.17 -33.34
C GLN A 259 -146.35 -16.64 -33.65
N ARG A 260 -145.37 -16.89 -34.54
CA ARG A 260 -144.83 -18.24 -34.82
C ARG A 260 -143.90 -18.72 -33.70
N ASP A 261 -143.03 -17.85 -33.19
CA ASP A 261 -142.01 -18.24 -32.19
C ASP A 261 -142.60 -18.72 -30.86
N LYS A 262 -143.84 -18.33 -30.54
CA LYS A 262 -144.58 -18.82 -29.38
C LYS A 262 -144.80 -20.34 -29.38
N ILE A 263 -144.82 -20.97 -30.56
CA ILE A 263 -144.88 -22.44 -30.72
C ILE A 263 -143.48 -23.04 -30.49
N LEU A 264 -142.43 -22.38 -30.98
CA LEU A 264 -141.04 -22.83 -30.92
C LEU A 264 -140.52 -22.90 -29.47
N PHE A 265 -140.99 -22.01 -28.59
CA PHE A 265 -140.68 -22.02 -27.16
C PHE A 265 -140.97 -23.37 -26.46
N GLN A 266 -142.02 -24.09 -26.86
CA GLN A 266 -142.37 -25.39 -26.27
C GLN A 266 -141.32 -26.49 -26.56
N VAL A 267 -140.57 -26.36 -27.66
CA VAL A 267 -139.47 -27.28 -28.01
C VAL A 267 -138.25 -27.06 -27.12
N GLN A 268 -138.02 -25.83 -26.67
CA GLN A 268 -136.82 -25.43 -25.93
C GLN A 268 -136.77 -25.95 -24.49
N ASP A 269 -137.91 -26.28 -23.86
CA ASP A 269 -137.92 -26.75 -22.47
C ASP A 269 -137.28 -28.14 -22.31
N ASN A 270 -137.42 -29.02 -23.31
CA ASN A 270 -136.75 -30.32 -23.34
C ASN A 270 -135.21 -30.21 -23.36
N ILE A 271 -134.66 -29.10 -23.88
CA ILE A 271 -133.21 -28.85 -23.92
C ILE A 271 -132.65 -28.56 -22.51
N ARG A 272 -133.47 -28.05 -21.58
CA ARG A 272 -133.02 -27.75 -20.20
C ARG A 272 -132.55 -29.01 -19.46
N LYS A 273 -133.24 -30.14 -19.66
CA LYS A 273 -132.98 -31.42 -18.98
C LYS A 273 -131.59 -32.02 -19.29
N GLN A 274 -130.96 -31.68 -20.42
CA GLN A 274 -129.58 -32.10 -20.69
C GLN A 274 -128.51 -31.23 -20.00
N LYS A 275 -128.82 -29.99 -19.58
CA LYS A 275 -127.82 -29.11 -18.96
C LYS A 275 -127.41 -29.54 -17.56
N GLU A 276 -128.24 -30.31 -16.86
CA GLU A 276 -127.94 -30.78 -15.51
C GLU A 276 -126.87 -31.87 -15.50
N ALA A 277 -126.85 -32.75 -16.51
CA ALA A 277 -125.83 -33.81 -16.66
C ALA A 277 -124.40 -33.25 -16.81
N ILE A 278 -124.24 -32.10 -17.47
CA ILE A 278 -122.94 -31.44 -17.67
C ILE A 278 -122.33 -30.99 -16.33
N LYS A 279 -123.18 -30.59 -15.37
CA LYS A 279 -122.76 -30.03 -14.08
C LYS A 279 -122.06 -31.05 -13.17
N LEU A 280 -122.36 -32.34 -13.34
CA LEU A 280 -121.71 -33.44 -12.62
C LEU A 280 -120.28 -33.73 -13.12
N SER A 281 -119.99 -33.49 -14.40
CA SER A 281 -118.68 -33.78 -15.01
C SER A 281 -117.58 -32.84 -14.51
N LEU A 282 -117.90 -31.54 -14.33
CA LEU A 282 -116.93 -30.51 -13.95
C LEU A 282 -116.25 -30.78 -12.60
N ASN A 283 -116.99 -31.28 -11.61
CA ASN A 283 -116.44 -31.52 -10.26
C ASN A 283 -115.35 -32.61 -10.24
N GLY A 284 -115.35 -33.55 -11.19
CA GLY A 284 -114.31 -34.58 -11.30
C GLY A 284 -112.95 -34.02 -11.75
N VAL A 285 -112.97 -32.95 -12.55
CA VAL A 285 -111.75 -32.37 -13.17
C VAL A 285 -110.88 -31.64 -12.13
N GLU A 286 -111.48 -31.01 -11.12
CA GLU A 286 -110.74 -30.25 -10.10
C GLU A 286 -110.01 -31.18 -9.11
N ALA A 287 -110.58 -32.35 -8.78
CA ALA A 287 -109.94 -33.34 -7.92
C ALA A 287 -108.62 -33.84 -8.52
N VAL A 288 -108.62 -34.16 -9.83
CA VAL A 288 -107.43 -34.65 -10.55
C VAL A 288 -106.33 -33.57 -10.59
N LYS A 289 -106.68 -32.29 -10.85
CA LYS A 289 -105.71 -31.17 -10.81
C LYS A 289 -104.99 -31.07 -9.46
N LYS A 290 -105.70 -31.26 -8.35
CA LYS A 290 -105.12 -31.24 -6.98
C LYS A 290 -104.24 -32.47 -6.66
N GLN A 291 -104.30 -33.55 -7.42
CA GLN A 291 -103.38 -34.68 -7.31
C GLN A 291 -102.10 -34.40 -8.11
N ILE A 292 -102.23 -34.00 -9.38
CA ILE A 292 -101.10 -33.68 -10.28
C ILE A 292 -100.16 -32.64 -9.68
N ALA A 293 -100.70 -31.59 -9.04
CA ALA A 293 -99.89 -30.53 -8.42
C ALA A 293 -98.97 -31.04 -7.29
N ARG A 294 -99.34 -32.10 -6.56
CA ARG A 294 -98.52 -32.68 -5.49
C ARG A 294 -97.40 -33.55 -6.06
N GLU A 295 -97.70 -34.41 -7.02
CA GLU A 295 -96.69 -35.20 -7.74
C GLU A 295 -95.66 -34.29 -8.43
N MET A 296 -96.11 -33.18 -9.03
CA MET A 296 -95.22 -32.22 -9.69
C MET A 296 -94.28 -31.49 -8.70
N GLN A 297 -94.67 -31.29 -7.44
CA GLN A 297 -93.77 -30.79 -6.40
C GLN A 297 -92.79 -31.87 -5.90
N LEU A 298 -93.25 -33.12 -5.79
CA LEU A 298 -92.41 -34.25 -5.38
C LEU A 298 -91.32 -34.52 -6.43
N ASN A 299 -91.69 -34.55 -7.71
CA ASN A 299 -90.78 -34.72 -8.83
C ASN A 299 -89.72 -33.59 -8.89
N LYS A 300 -90.12 -32.32 -8.69
CA LYS A 300 -89.15 -31.20 -8.59
C LYS A 300 -88.16 -31.36 -7.43
N LYS A 301 -88.59 -31.88 -6.28
CA LYS A 301 -87.67 -32.18 -5.16
C LYS A 301 -86.69 -33.29 -5.53
N LEU A 302 -87.17 -34.39 -6.11
CA LEU A 302 -86.33 -35.53 -6.53
C LEU A 302 -85.32 -35.12 -7.59
N GLU A 303 -85.71 -34.35 -8.61
CA GLU A 303 -84.80 -33.84 -9.63
C GLU A 303 -83.74 -32.89 -9.03
N SER A 304 -84.10 -32.05 -8.06
CA SER A 304 -83.13 -31.19 -7.33
C SER A 304 -82.21 -31.93 -6.34
N PHE A 305 -82.51 -33.21 -6.05
CA PHE A 305 -81.65 -34.10 -5.28
C PHE A 305 -80.73 -34.88 -6.21
N LYS A 306 -81.28 -35.46 -7.28
CA LYS A 306 -80.56 -36.09 -8.39
C LYS A 306 -79.52 -35.17 -9.01
N GLN A 307 -79.86 -33.91 -9.29
CA GLN A 307 -78.90 -32.94 -9.83
C GLN A 307 -77.72 -32.73 -8.88
N ARG A 308 -77.96 -32.56 -7.56
CA ARG A 308 -76.87 -32.48 -6.57
C ARG A 308 -76.02 -33.75 -6.53
N MET A 309 -76.62 -34.93 -6.50
CA MET A 309 -75.86 -36.19 -6.53
C MET A 309 -75.02 -36.33 -7.82
N VAL A 310 -75.49 -35.81 -8.95
CA VAL A 310 -74.71 -35.74 -10.21
C VAL A 310 -73.59 -34.70 -10.11
N ASP A 311 -73.84 -33.52 -9.54
CA ASP A 311 -72.84 -32.47 -9.35
C ASP A 311 -71.75 -32.90 -8.36
N ASP A 312 -72.13 -33.55 -7.25
CA ASP A 312 -71.23 -34.15 -6.24
C ASP A 312 -70.42 -35.33 -6.82
N MET A 313 -71.01 -36.15 -7.70
CA MET A 313 -70.29 -37.21 -8.41
C MET A 313 -69.31 -36.62 -9.45
N ASN A 314 -69.67 -35.50 -10.09
CA ASN A 314 -68.81 -34.79 -11.03
C ASN A 314 -67.63 -34.07 -10.35
N THR A 315 -67.80 -33.52 -9.14
CA THR A 315 -66.68 -32.96 -8.36
C THR A 315 -65.75 -34.07 -7.88
N LEU A 316 -66.28 -35.14 -7.27
CA LEU A 316 -65.47 -36.25 -6.79
C LEU A 316 -64.69 -36.94 -7.93
N SER A 317 -65.29 -37.07 -9.12
CA SER A 317 -64.58 -37.57 -10.31
C SER A 317 -63.42 -36.66 -10.75
N ARG A 318 -63.57 -35.34 -10.65
CA ARG A 318 -62.50 -34.38 -10.97
C ARG A 318 -61.39 -34.38 -9.92
N ASP A 319 -61.73 -34.49 -8.64
CA ASP A 319 -60.73 -34.62 -7.57
C ASP A 319 -59.94 -35.92 -7.72
N CYS A 320 -60.60 -37.06 -7.97
CA CYS A 320 -59.91 -38.33 -8.26
C CYS A 320 -59.02 -38.24 -9.51
N GLN A 321 -59.46 -37.54 -10.57
CA GLN A 321 -58.62 -37.32 -11.75
C GLN A 321 -57.42 -36.42 -11.44
N ARG A 322 -57.60 -35.32 -10.68
CA ARG A 322 -56.49 -34.46 -10.25
C ARG A 322 -55.47 -35.23 -9.42
N GLU A 323 -55.89 -36.10 -8.49
CA GLU A 323 -54.94 -36.88 -7.71
C GLU A 323 -54.22 -37.97 -8.53
N ALA A 324 -54.86 -38.49 -9.59
CA ALA A 324 -54.18 -39.35 -10.57
C ALA A 324 -53.16 -38.57 -11.43
N GLU A 325 -53.49 -37.35 -11.85
CA GLU A 325 -52.57 -36.44 -12.55
C GLU A 325 -51.41 -36.00 -11.63
N ASN A 326 -51.66 -35.73 -10.34
CA ASN A 326 -50.63 -35.48 -9.33
C ASN A 326 -49.70 -36.68 -9.15
N LEU A 327 -50.25 -37.90 -9.06
CA LEU A 327 -49.44 -39.12 -8.93
C LEU A 327 -48.57 -39.37 -10.16
N THR A 328 -49.08 -39.22 -11.39
CA THR A 328 -48.26 -39.35 -12.60
C THR A 328 -47.22 -38.22 -12.71
N GLY A 329 -47.55 -37.01 -12.28
CA GLY A 329 -46.60 -35.89 -12.18
C GLY A 329 -45.51 -36.08 -11.13
N LEU A 330 -45.75 -36.87 -10.08
CA LEU A 330 -44.74 -37.28 -9.09
C LEU A 330 -43.91 -38.47 -9.57
N GLN A 331 -44.53 -39.43 -10.25
CA GLN A 331 -43.87 -40.57 -10.89
C GLN A 331 -42.83 -40.09 -11.91
N ASN A 332 -43.23 -39.21 -12.85
CA ASN A 332 -42.32 -38.67 -13.86
C ASN A 332 -41.12 -37.94 -13.24
N LYS A 333 -41.33 -37.16 -12.16
CA LYS A 333 -40.24 -36.48 -11.42
C LYS A 333 -39.30 -37.46 -10.72
N LEU A 334 -39.81 -38.61 -10.27
CA LEU A 334 -38.98 -39.67 -9.71
C LEU A 334 -38.10 -40.30 -10.79
N ASP A 335 -38.68 -40.54 -11.97
CA ASP A 335 -38.00 -41.10 -13.14
C ASP A 335 -37.00 -40.12 -13.80
N GLU A 336 -37.13 -38.81 -13.55
CA GLU A 336 -36.17 -37.77 -13.97
C GLU A 336 -34.89 -37.70 -13.09
N PHE A 337 -34.94 -38.12 -11.81
CA PHE A 337 -33.78 -38.00 -10.91
C PHE A 337 -32.52 -38.77 -11.32
N PRO A 338 -32.58 -40.00 -11.89
CA PRO A 338 -31.42 -40.67 -12.45
C PRO A 338 -30.72 -39.86 -13.55
N ASP A 339 -31.50 -39.15 -14.37
CA ASP A 339 -31.00 -38.30 -15.46
C ASP A 339 -30.32 -37.03 -14.91
N PHE A 340 -30.86 -36.44 -13.84
CA PHE A 340 -30.21 -35.34 -13.10
C PHE A 340 -28.94 -35.78 -12.36
N LEU A 341 -28.91 -36.99 -11.80
CA LEU A 341 -27.70 -37.56 -11.20
C LEU A 341 -26.62 -37.82 -12.26
N ALA A 342 -26.96 -38.43 -13.39
CA ALA A 342 -26.02 -38.66 -14.48
C ALA A 342 -25.44 -37.35 -15.05
N ARG A 343 -26.24 -36.27 -15.11
CA ARG A 343 -25.77 -34.93 -15.50
C ARG A 343 -24.84 -34.33 -14.45
N THR A 344 -25.23 -34.31 -13.17
CA THR A 344 -24.37 -33.74 -12.11
C THR A 344 -23.07 -34.53 -11.92
N GLU A 345 -23.05 -35.84 -12.17
CA GLU A 345 -21.82 -36.64 -12.19
C GLU A 345 -20.94 -36.35 -13.42
N ALA A 346 -21.54 -36.08 -14.59
CA ALA A 346 -20.82 -35.59 -15.76
C ALA A 346 -20.24 -34.18 -15.56
N ASP A 347 -21.02 -33.27 -14.95
CA ASP A 347 -20.59 -31.92 -14.59
C ASP A 347 -19.43 -31.96 -13.58
N LEU A 348 -19.47 -32.88 -12.61
CA LEU A 348 -18.38 -33.13 -11.67
C LEU A 348 -17.11 -33.65 -12.38
N GLN A 349 -17.27 -34.51 -13.39
CA GLN A 349 -16.16 -34.96 -14.24
C GLN A 349 -15.61 -33.85 -15.15
N GLU A 350 -16.44 -32.92 -15.63
CA GLU A 350 -15.98 -31.73 -16.34
C GLU A 350 -15.21 -30.79 -15.40
N ALA A 351 -15.80 -30.41 -14.26
CA ALA A 351 -15.19 -29.53 -13.26
C ALA A 351 -13.86 -30.07 -12.71
N THR A 352 -13.73 -31.39 -12.50
CA THR A 352 -12.45 -32.00 -12.11
C THR A 352 -11.43 -31.98 -13.24
N ARG A 353 -11.82 -32.18 -14.51
CA ARG A 353 -10.91 -31.99 -15.67
C ARG A 353 -10.49 -30.52 -15.80
N GLU A 354 -11.39 -29.57 -15.57
CA GLU A 354 -11.10 -28.13 -15.57
C GLU A 354 -10.11 -27.76 -14.45
N GLY A 355 -10.30 -28.29 -13.23
CA GLY A 355 -9.35 -28.16 -12.13
C GLY A 355 -7.95 -28.67 -12.48
N HIS A 356 -7.86 -29.80 -13.21
CA HIS A 356 -6.57 -30.30 -13.72
C HIS A 356 -5.95 -29.39 -14.80
N LYS A 357 -6.77 -28.81 -15.71
CA LYS A 357 -6.30 -27.81 -16.69
C LYS A 357 -5.75 -26.58 -15.95
N LEU A 358 -6.50 -26.02 -15.00
CA LEU A 358 -6.12 -24.86 -14.21
C LEU A 358 -4.85 -25.12 -13.39
N MET A 359 -4.72 -26.28 -12.73
CA MET A 359 -3.49 -26.68 -12.04
C MET A 359 -2.27 -26.81 -12.97
N SER A 360 -2.48 -27.21 -14.24
CA SER A 360 -1.40 -27.23 -15.24
C SER A 360 -1.03 -25.82 -15.73
N GLU A 361 -2.01 -24.92 -15.81
CA GLU A 361 -1.83 -23.54 -16.22
C GLU A 361 -1.19 -22.69 -15.12
N ILE A 362 -1.54 -22.90 -13.84
CA ILE A 362 -0.85 -22.32 -12.68
C ILE A 362 0.64 -22.67 -12.73
N ARG A 363 0.99 -23.96 -12.87
CA ARG A 363 2.40 -24.40 -13.00
C ARG A 363 3.11 -23.80 -14.22
N ARG A 364 2.37 -23.52 -15.31
CA ARG A 364 2.90 -22.82 -16.49
C ARG A 364 3.13 -21.34 -16.22
N LEU A 365 2.23 -20.71 -15.46
CA LEU A 365 2.36 -19.32 -15.01
C LEU A 365 3.51 -19.17 -14.02
N ASP A 366 3.65 -20.05 -13.02
CA ASP A 366 4.78 -20.09 -12.07
C ASP A 366 6.14 -20.10 -12.81
N PHE A 367 6.29 -20.99 -13.80
CA PHE A 367 7.50 -21.07 -14.63
C PHE A 367 7.74 -19.79 -15.47
N VAL A 368 6.68 -19.12 -15.90
CA VAL A 368 6.77 -17.81 -16.58
C VAL A 368 7.10 -16.69 -15.58
N LEU A 369 6.60 -16.79 -14.35
CA LEU A 369 6.82 -15.85 -13.25
C LEU A 369 8.28 -15.91 -12.80
N ASP A 370 8.83 -17.10 -12.56
CA ASP A 370 10.27 -17.34 -12.34
C ASP A 370 11.14 -16.83 -13.49
N LYS A 371 10.73 -17.10 -14.74
CA LYS A 371 11.44 -16.58 -15.92
C LYS A 371 11.38 -15.06 -16.00
N ASN A 372 10.33 -14.42 -15.48
CA ASN A 372 10.21 -12.97 -15.38
C ASN A 372 10.97 -12.41 -14.17
N HIS A 373 11.07 -13.11 -13.04
CA HIS A 373 11.97 -12.78 -11.94
C HIS A 373 13.43 -12.84 -12.38
N GLN A 374 13.84 -13.87 -13.13
CA GLN A 374 15.18 -13.94 -13.72
C GLN A 374 15.47 -12.82 -14.73
N LYS A 375 14.45 -12.28 -15.42
CA LYS A 375 14.60 -11.04 -16.22
C LYS A 375 14.71 -9.83 -15.32
N LYS A 376 13.84 -9.70 -14.31
CA LYS A 376 13.80 -8.60 -13.33
C LYS A 376 15.19 -8.41 -12.70
N PHE A 377 15.77 -9.48 -12.13
CA PHE A 377 17.11 -9.42 -11.55
C PHE A 377 18.19 -9.01 -12.58
N LYS A 378 18.12 -9.48 -13.83
CA LYS A 378 19.04 -9.04 -14.90
C LYS A 378 18.84 -7.58 -15.30
N THR A 379 17.62 -7.07 -15.29
CA THR A 379 17.35 -5.64 -15.51
C THR A 379 17.74 -4.79 -14.31
N GLU A 380 17.60 -5.28 -13.08
CA GLU A 380 18.07 -4.59 -11.86
C GLU A 380 19.60 -4.55 -11.81
N GLU A 381 20.29 -5.64 -12.15
CA GLU A 381 21.74 -5.67 -12.30
C GLU A 381 22.23 -4.73 -13.43
N ALA A 382 21.48 -4.65 -14.54
CA ALA A 382 21.75 -3.69 -15.61
C ALA A 382 21.46 -2.23 -15.19
N ILE A 383 20.41 -1.97 -14.39
CA ILE A 383 20.11 -0.65 -13.82
C ILE A 383 21.18 -0.25 -12.81
N LEU A 384 21.68 -1.16 -11.98
CA LEU A 384 22.78 -0.89 -11.05
C LEU A 384 24.09 -0.58 -11.79
N LYS A 385 24.38 -1.28 -12.90
CA LYS A 385 25.52 -0.94 -13.78
C LYS A 385 25.31 0.40 -14.47
N LEU A 386 24.12 0.68 -15.00
CA LEU A 386 23.77 1.99 -15.56
C LEU A 386 23.79 3.11 -14.51
N ALA A 387 23.53 2.83 -13.24
CA ALA A 387 23.64 3.79 -12.13
C ALA A 387 25.11 4.06 -11.76
N GLN A 388 25.96 3.03 -11.77
CA GLN A 388 27.42 3.19 -11.63
C GLN A 388 28.02 3.95 -12.83
N GLU A 389 27.59 3.63 -14.04
CA GLU A 389 27.93 4.37 -15.26
C GLU A 389 27.35 5.79 -15.24
N GLN A 390 26.18 6.04 -14.63
CA GLN A 390 25.66 7.38 -14.38
C GLN A 390 26.53 8.15 -13.40
N LEU A 391 26.94 7.57 -12.25
CA LEU A 391 27.85 8.23 -11.31
C LEU A 391 29.22 8.57 -11.93
N ILE A 392 29.74 7.71 -12.81
CA ILE A 392 30.96 7.99 -13.59
C ILE A 392 30.69 9.08 -14.65
N THR A 393 29.59 8.96 -15.38
CA THR A 393 29.20 9.92 -16.41
C THR A 393 28.62 11.21 -15.85
N ASP A 394 28.39 11.38 -14.54
CA ASP A 394 27.90 12.64 -13.97
C ASP A 394 29.02 13.68 -13.83
N LYS A 395 30.26 13.22 -13.59
CA LYS A 395 31.46 14.05 -13.79
C LYS A 395 31.64 14.43 -15.27
N ALA A 396 31.26 13.54 -16.20
CA ALA A 396 31.20 13.86 -17.62
C ALA A 396 29.97 14.71 -17.99
N SER A 397 28.88 14.64 -17.22
CA SER A 397 27.63 15.38 -17.42
C SER A 397 27.86 16.84 -17.06
N GLY A 398 28.55 17.13 -15.95
CA GLY A 398 28.96 18.50 -15.60
C GLY A 398 29.81 19.17 -16.67
N TYR A 399 30.66 18.42 -17.38
CA TYR A 399 31.41 18.93 -18.54
C TYR A 399 30.55 19.06 -19.80
N ARG A 400 29.74 18.03 -20.12
CA ARG A 400 28.78 18.04 -21.24
C ARG A 400 27.69 19.11 -21.08
N LEU A 401 27.30 19.46 -19.86
CA LEU A 401 26.32 20.49 -19.51
C LEU A 401 26.92 21.89 -19.66
N LYS A 402 28.20 22.08 -19.31
CA LYS A 402 28.92 23.33 -19.66
C LYS A 402 29.03 23.50 -21.18
N LEU A 403 29.29 22.41 -21.92
CA LEU A 403 29.25 22.41 -23.39
C LEU A 403 27.83 22.64 -23.94
N LEU A 404 26.81 22.01 -23.36
CA LEU A 404 25.41 22.14 -23.77
C LEU A 404 24.90 23.56 -23.54
N ASN A 405 25.16 24.15 -22.38
CA ASN A 405 24.79 25.53 -22.07
C ASN A 405 25.47 26.49 -23.06
N LYS A 406 26.76 26.33 -23.33
CA LYS A 406 27.48 27.14 -24.32
C LYS A 406 26.95 26.96 -25.75
N ALA A 407 26.59 25.74 -26.13
CA ALA A 407 25.94 25.45 -27.42
C ALA A 407 24.50 25.98 -27.48
N GLN A 408 23.79 26.05 -26.35
CA GLN A 408 22.42 26.57 -26.24
C GLN A 408 22.40 28.10 -26.20
N GLU A 409 23.40 28.75 -25.62
CA GLU A 409 23.66 30.19 -25.76
C GLU A 409 23.98 30.55 -27.22
N GLN A 410 24.86 29.78 -27.87
CA GLN A 410 25.13 29.91 -29.31
C GLN A 410 23.87 29.67 -30.14
N ARG A 411 23.08 28.63 -29.86
CA ARG A 411 21.82 28.40 -30.57
C ARG A 411 20.84 29.54 -30.34
N ARG A 412 20.71 30.05 -29.11
CA ARG A 412 19.82 31.19 -28.80
C ARG A 412 20.27 32.48 -29.51
N SER A 413 21.57 32.71 -29.69
CA SER A 413 22.07 33.84 -30.47
C SER A 413 21.81 33.66 -31.97
N VAL A 414 21.93 32.44 -32.49
CA VAL A 414 21.54 32.08 -33.87
C VAL A 414 20.03 32.20 -34.07
N ASP A 415 19.20 31.68 -33.18
CA ASP A 415 17.73 31.76 -33.20
C ASP A 415 17.26 33.24 -33.18
N LEU A 416 17.93 34.10 -32.38
CA LEU A 416 17.70 35.56 -32.40
C LEU A 416 18.15 36.23 -33.71
N SER A 417 19.23 35.76 -34.34
CA SER A 417 19.67 36.25 -35.67
C SER A 417 18.72 35.79 -36.78
N LEU A 418 18.24 34.54 -36.70
CA LEU A 418 17.27 33.95 -37.61
C LEU A 418 15.96 34.71 -37.55
N SER A 419 15.45 35.01 -36.34
CA SER A 419 14.22 35.80 -36.17
C SER A 419 14.36 37.22 -36.73
N LYS A 420 15.54 37.87 -36.61
CA LYS A 420 15.81 39.17 -37.26
C LYS A 420 15.81 39.06 -38.79
N VAL A 421 16.48 38.05 -39.35
CA VAL A 421 16.52 37.81 -40.80
C VAL A 421 15.14 37.40 -41.35
N GLN A 422 14.36 36.62 -40.59
CA GLN A 422 12.98 36.27 -40.93
C GLN A 422 12.08 37.51 -40.93
N ASN A 423 12.17 38.40 -39.93
CA ASN A 423 11.42 39.65 -39.94
C ASN A 423 11.84 40.56 -41.12
N GLN A 424 13.13 40.65 -41.45
CA GLN A 424 13.61 41.38 -42.63
C GLN A 424 13.09 40.76 -43.93
N LEU A 425 13.07 39.43 -44.04
CA LEU A 425 12.50 38.71 -45.18
C LEU A 425 10.97 38.90 -45.26
N SER A 426 10.25 38.89 -44.14
CA SER A 426 8.80 39.13 -44.11
C SER A 426 8.45 40.57 -44.52
N LEU A 427 9.27 41.56 -44.14
CA LEU A 427 9.14 42.94 -44.63
C LEU A 427 9.41 43.00 -46.15
N ALA A 428 10.51 42.43 -46.63
CA ALA A 428 10.82 42.39 -48.06
C ALA A 428 9.77 41.64 -48.89
N MET A 429 9.17 40.57 -48.35
CA MET A 429 8.05 39.85 -48.97
C MET A 429 6.77 40.68 -48.95
N LEU A 430 6.49 41.42 -47.87
CA LEU A 430 5.36 42.35 -47.81
C LEU A 430 5.51 43.46 -48.87
N ASP A 431 6.71 44.03 -49.02
CA ASP A 431 7.00 45.05 -50.03
C ASP A 431 6.87 44.48 -51.46
N VAL A 432 7.36 43.25 -51.69
CA VAL A 432 7.18 42.55 -52.97
C VAL A 432 5.70 42.28 -53.28
N GLU A 433 4.88 41.88 -52.30
CA GLU A 433 3.43 41.69 -52.51
C GLU A 433 2.66 43.01 -52.64
N GLN A 434 3.09 44.09 -51.98
CA GLN A 434 2.57 45.44 -52.24
C GLN A 434 2.88 45.88 -53.68
N LEU A 435 4.13 45.71 -54.14
CA LEU A 435 4.54 46.02 -55.52
C LEU A 435 3.81 45.12 -56.55
N ARG A 436 3.61 43.83 -56.25
CA ARG A 436 2.75 42.94 -57.07
C ARG A 436 1.30 43.42 -57.10
N GLY A 437 0.75 43.89 -55.98
CA GLY A 437 -0.60 44.46 -55.90
C GLY A 437 -0.74 45.74 -56.75
N VAL A 438 0.28 46.60 -56.75
CA VAL A 438 0.32 47.80 -57.61
C VAL A 438 0.46 47.42 -59.08
N LEU A 439 1.37 46.49 -59.43
CA LEU A 439 1.53 45.99 -60.79
C LEU A 439 0.27 45.27 -61.31
N TYR A 440 -0.44 44.53 -60.46
CA TYR A 440 -1.69 43.86 -60.82
C TYR A 440 -2.80 44.88 -61.10
N LYS A 441 -2.96 45.91 -60.25
CA LYS A 441 -3.90 47.02 -60.48
C LYS A 441 -3.59 47.75 -61.78
N SER A 442 -2.34 48.20 -61.95
CA SER A 442 -1.90 48.92 -63.15
C SER A 442 -2.03 48.08 -64.42
N ARG A 443 -1.76 46.77 -64.36
CA ARG A 443 -2.03 45.85 -65.46
C ARG A 443 -3.52 45.75 -65.78
N ASN A 444 -4.37 45.58 -64.77
CA ASN A 444 -5.81 45.46 -64.95
C ASN A 444 -6.43 46.75 -65.50
N GLU A 445 -5.95 47.91 -65.07
CA GLU A 445 -6.26 49.23 -65.63
C GLU A 445 -5.83 49.31 -67.11
N ASN A 446 -4.61 48.87 -67.43
CA ASN A 446 -4.06 48.89 -68.80
C ASN A 446 -4.81 47.91 -69.73
N ASP A 447 -5.18 46.72 -69.25
CA ASP A 447 -5.96 45.73 -70.00
C ASP A 447 -7.42 46.23 -70.21
N VAL A 448 -8.02 46.94 -69.24
CA VAL A 448 -9.31 47.66 -69.42
C VAL A 448 -9.17 48.81 -70.43
N VAL A 449 -8.07 49.56 -70.42
CA VAL A 449 -7.80 50.63 -71.41
C VAL A 449 -7.67 50.04 -72.82
N LYS A 450 -6.99 48.90 -73.00
CA LYS A 450 -6.94 48.19 -74.28
C LYS A 450 -8.32 47.69 -74.72
N GLU A 451 -9.11 47.13 -73.81
CA GLU A 451 -10.45 46.65 -74.17
C GLU A 451 -11.36 47.82 -74.58
N ASN A 452 -11.23 48.98 -73.94
CA ASN A 452 -11.92 50.20 -74.33
C ASN A 452 -11.40 50.79 -75.66
N LEU A 453 -10.10 50.69 -75.94
CA LEU A 453 -9.51 51.09 -77.22
C LEU A 453 -10.02 50.19 -78.35
N ASN A 454 -9.95 48.88 -78.22
CA ASN A 454 -10.49 47.91 -79.19
C ASN A 454 -12.00 48.15 -79.44
N LYS A 455 -12.78 48.46 -78.39
CA LYS A 455 -14.21 48.83 -78.50
C LYS A 455 -14.44 50.19 -79.16
N ALA A 456 -13.46 51.10 -79.13
CA ALA A 456 -13.53 52.38 -79.83
C ALA A 456 -13.15 52.21 -81.31
N GLU A 457 -12.10 51.43 -81.62
CA GLU A 457 -11.69 51.06 -82.98
C GLU A 457 -12.82 50.32 -83.71
N GLN A 458 -13.37 49.25 -83.12
CA GLN A 458 -14.51 48.52 -83.70
C GLN A 458 -15.75 49.40 -83.95
N LYS A 459 -15.98 50.42 -83.11
CA LYS A 459 -17.06 51.41 -83.32
C LYS A 459 -16.71 52.39 -84.44
N SER A 460 -15.45 52.81 -84.56
CA SER A 460 -14.96 53.63 -85.66
C SER A 460 -15.13 52.90 -86.98
N ASP A 461 -14.70 51.64 -87.07
CA ASP A 461 -14.85 50.79 -88.25
C ASP A 461 -16.34 50.65 -88.64
N CYS A 462 -17.21 50.35 -87.67
CA CYS A 462 -18.65 50.25 -87.93
C CYS A 462 -19.27 51.57 -88.41
N LEU A 463 -18.87 52.71 -87.85
CA LEU A 463 -19.35 54.03 -88.26
C LEU A 463 -18.81 54.44 -89.64
N GLU A 464 -17.56 54.07 -89.98
CA GLU A 464 -17.01 54.32 -91.31
C GLU A 464 -17.71 53.46 -92.37
N ASP A 465 -18.06 52.22 -92.03
CA ASP A 465 -18.86 51.34 -92.88
C ASP A 465 -20.32 51.81 -93.02
N GLU A 466 -20.92 52.35 -91.96
CA GLU A 466 -22.24 52.98 -92.04
C GLU A 466 -22.23 54.28 -92.86
N LEU A 467 -21.19 55.11 -92.75
CA LEU A 467 -20.99 56.28 -93.61
C LEU A 467 -20.89 55.87 -95.08
N LYS A 468 -20.07 54.88 -95.43
CA LYS A 468 -19.99 54.33 -96.81
C LYS A 468 -21.36 53.87 -97.31
N ARG A 469 -22.11 53.12 -96.49
CA ARG A 469 -23.48 52.64 -96.83
C ARG A 469 -24.52 53.76 -96.93
N MET A 470 -24.36 54.85 -96.18
CA MET A 470 -25.26 56.01 -96.23
C MET A 470 -24.98 56.88 -97.45
N GLN A 471 -23.71 57.05 -97.84
CA GLN A 471 -23.30 57.68 -99.11
C GLN A 471 -24.07 57.05 -100.28
N THR A 472 -23.97 55.72 -100.44
CA THR A 472 -24.65 54.98 -101.55
C THR A 472 -26.18 55.11 -101.51
N LYS A 473 -26.78 55.25 -100.32
CA LYS A 473 -28.23 55.40 -100.17
C LYS A 473 -28.74 56.80 -100.55
N ILE A 474 -27.91 57.83 -100.45
CA ILE A 474 -28.25 59.20 -100.85
C ILE A 474 -28.34 59.27 -102.38
N ASP A 475 -27.32 58.77 -103.08
CA ASP A 475 -27.25 58.73 -104.55
C ASP A 475 -28.48 58.02 -105.16
N ILE A 476 -28.89 56.88 -104.59
CA ILE A 476 -30.05 56.10 -105.04
C ILE A 476 -31.38 56.81 -104.74
N LYS A 477 -31.49 57.56 -103.64
CA LYS A 477 -32.74 58.26 -103.29
C LYS A 477 -32.99 59.51 -104.13
N MET A 478 -31.94 60.25 -104.52
CA MET A 478 -32.03 61.38 -105.44
C MET A 478 -32.77 60.98 -106.73
N GLN A 479 -32.33 59.89 -107.37
CA GLN A 479 -32.89 59.39 -108.64
C GLN A 479 -34.34 58.88 -108.57
N ARG A 480 -34.92 58.73 -107.37
CA ARG A 480 -36.26 58.15 -107.17
C ARG A 480 -37.33 59.19 -106.84
N PHE A 481 -36.95 60.38 -106.38
CA PHE A 481 -37.92 61.43 -106.03
C PHE A 481 -38.60 62.04 -107.26
N GLU A 482 -37.84 62.24 -108.35
CA GLU A 482 -38.34 62.83 -109.62
C GLU A 482 -39.48 62.04 -110.29
N LYS A 483 -39.64 60.74 -109.99
CA LYS A 483 -40.58 59.86 -110.69
C LYS A 483 -41.94 59.68 -110.02
N LEU A 484 -42.13 60.08 -108.76
CA LEU A 484 -43.37 59.74 -108.02
C LEU A 484 -44.45 60.83 -108.06
N ASN A 485 -44.11 62.06 -108.43
CA ASN A 485 -44.95 63.24 -108.23
C ASN A 485 -46.00 63.50 -109.34
N SER A 486 -46.56 62.44 -109.96
CA SER A 486 -47.26 62.56 -111.25
C SER A 486 -48.45 61.59 -111.50
N GLN A 487 -48.95 60.84 -110.51
CA GLN A 487 -49.87 59.70 -110.77
C GLN A 487 -51.03 59.44 -109.77
N ILE A 488 -51.50 60.40 -108.95
CA ILE A 488 -52.59 60.14 -107.97
C ILE A 488 -53.60 61.31 -107.92
N GLU A 489 -54.77 61.18 -108.57
CA GLU A 489 -55.84 62.21 -108.55
C GLU A 489 -57.32 61.76 -108.80
N GLU A 490 -57.72 60.45 -108.73
CA GLU A 490 -59.07 59.99 -109.24
C GLU A 490 -59.94 58.94 -108.42
N ILE A 491 -61.23 59.30 -108.07
CA ILE A 491 -62.57 58.53 -108.19
C ILE A 491 -63.29 57.65 -107.05
N GLN A 492 -64.70 57.64 -106.93
CA GLN A 492 -65.68 56.87 -106.00
C GLN A 492 -67.26 56.78 -106.37
N SER A 493 -68.17 55.86 -105.82
CA SER A 493 -69.74 55.83 -105.78
C SER A 493 -70.43 54.55 -105.06
N ALA A 494 -71.74 54.08 -104.90
CA ALA A 494 -73.23 54.34 -105.18
C ALA A 494 -74.32 53.42 -104.37
N PHE A 495 -75.70 53.50 -104.51
CA PHE A 495 -76.90 52.72 -103.88
C PHE A 495 -78.25 52.70 -104.75
N GLY A 496 -79.53 52.17 -104.58
CA GLY A 496 -80.55 51.42 -103.68
C GLY A 496 -82.04 51.45 -104.33
N ASP A 497 -83.32 50.98 -104.00
CA ASP A 497 -84.21 50.03 -103.17
C ASP A 497 -85.75 50.08 -103.72
N GLU A 498 -86.98 49.48 -103.43
CA GLU A 498 -87.81 48.48 -102.61
C GLU A 498 -89.05 47.85 -103.46
N THR A 499 -90.35 47.37 -103.24
CA THR A 499 -91.58 47.33 -102.30
C THR A 499 -92.68 46.16 -102.59
N GLY A 500 -93.96 46.07 -102.03
CA GLY A 500 -95.06 45.00 -102.30
C GLY A 500 -96.58 45.16 -101.81
N ASN A 501 -97.61 44.22 -102.04
CA ASN A 501 -99.12 44.30 -101.69
C ASN A 501 -100.09 42.97 -101.75
N PRO A 502 -101.44 42.92 -101.33
CA PRO A 502 -102.31 41.68 -101.06
C PRO A 502 -103.85 41.51 -101.56
N THR A 503 -104.72 40.53 -101.05
CA THR A 503 -106.21 40.21 -101.38
C THR A 503 -107.11 39.57 -100.25
N GLU A 504 -106.83 39.81 -98.96
CA GLU A 504 -107.02 38.72 -97.95
C GLU A 504 -108.40 38.52 -97.28
N LEU A 505 -109.40 39.42 -97.37
CA LEU A 505 -110.45 39.45 -96.32
C LEU A 505 -111.48 38.30 -96.28
N LYS A 506 -111.76 37.62 -97.40
CA LYS A 506 -112.61 36.41 -97.41
C LYS A 506 -111.81 35.15 -97.04
N ILE A 507 -110.57 35.13 -97.52
CA ILE A 507 -109.49 34.21 -97.13
C ILE A 507 -109.37 34.21 -95.60
N LYS A 508 -109.24 35.39 -94.95
CA LYS A 508 -109.18 35.63 -93.50
C LYS A 508 -110.31 35.04 -92.64
N GLN A 509 -111.42 34.56 -93.22
CA GLN A 509 -112.47 33.88 -92.46
C GLN A 509 -112.35 32.35 -92.52
N ILE A 510 -111.94 31.79 -93.66
CA ILE A 510 -111.58 30.36 -93.77
C ILE A 510 -110.22 30.12 -93.11
N GLU A 511 -109.24 31.00 -93.33
CA GLU A 511 -108.01 31.10 -92.53
C GLU A 511 -108.29 31.21 -91.04
N LYS A 512 -109.42 31.79 -90.57
CA LYS A 512 -109.70 31.81 -89.13
C LYS A 512 -110.08 30.43 -88.59
N SER A 513 -110.83 29.65 -89.37
CA SER A 513 -111.15 28.25 -89.03
C SER A 513 -109.91 27.36 -89.15
N ILE A 514 -109.12 27.55 -90.20
CA ILE A 514 -107.82 26.88 -90.40
C ILE A 514 -106.85 27.26 -89.28
N HIS A 515 -106.71 28.54 -88.93
CA HIS A 515 -105.87 29.00 -87.81
C HIS A 515 -106.32 28.41 -86.47
N ILE A 516 -107.61 28.19 -86.21
CA ILE A 516 -108.06 27.52 -84.98
C ILE A 516 -107.61 26.05 -84.98
N GLY A 517 -107.75 25.35 -86.11
CA GLY A 517 -107.22 23.98 -86.27
C GLY A 517 -105.69 23.92 -86.18
N GLU A 518 -104.97 24.84 -86.84
CA GLU A 518 -103.52 25.02 -86.75
C GLU A 518 -103.07 25.46 -85.36
N HIS A 519 -103.89 26.17 -84.59
CA HIS A 519 -103.60 26.55 -83.21
C HIS A 519 -103.65 25.29 -82.34
N GLN A 520 -104.73 24.50 -82.44
CA GLN A 520 -104.83 23.22 -81.75
C GLN A 520 -103.73 22.23 -82.17
N ILE A 521 -103.38 22.18 -83.46
CA ILE A 521 -102.24 21.39 -83.96
C ILE A 521 -100.91 21.94 -83.40
N ARG A 522 -100.71 23.26 -83.34
CA ARG A 522 -99.52 23.86 -82.73
C ARG A 522 -99.45 23.63 -81.22
N GLU A 523 -100.57 23.66 -80.50
CA GLU A 523 -100.65 23.34 -79.06
C GLU A 523 -100.31 21.86 -78.83
N HIS A 524 -100.86 20.94 -79.63
CA HIS A 524 -100.49 19.52 -79.57
C HIS A 524 -99.03 19.26 -79.98
N GLN A 525 -98.49 19.99 -80.96
CA GLN A 525 -97.07 19.94 -81.33
C GLN A 525 -96.17 20.49 -80.22
N GLN A 526 -96.54 21.62 -79.59
CA GLN A 526 -95.82 22.18 -78.45
C GLN A 526 -95.86 21.25 -77.24
N PHE A 527 -97.01 20.63 -76.95
CA PHE A 527 -97.16 19.62 -75.91
C PHE A 527 -96.30 18.37 -76.21
N TRP A 528 -96.29 17.91 -77.47
CA TRP A 528 -95.46 16.78 -77.89
C TRP A 528 -93.95 17.10 -77.81
N ILE A 529 -93.53 18.30 -78.22
CA ILE A 529 -92.14 18.79 -78.08
C ILE A 529 -91.78 18.96 -76.60
N MET A 530 -92.69 19.44 -75.75
CA MET A 530 -92.49 19.52 -74.30
C MET A 530 -92.29 18.13 -73.69
N LEU A 531 -93.12 17.16 -74.07
CA LEU A 531 -93.01 15.77 -73.61
C LEU A 531 -91.75 15.08 -74.14
N GLN A 532 -91.37 15.34 -75.40
CA GLN A 532 -90.13 14.87 -76.01
C GLN A 532 -88.90 15.44 -75.28
N ASN A 533 -88.87 16.75 -75.03
CA ASN A 533 -87.81 17.40 -74.25
C ASN A 533 -87.77 16.88 -72.81
N HIS A 534 -88.92 16.61 -72.18
CA HIS A 534 -88.96 15.99 -70.85
C HIS A 534 -88.35 14.59 -70.87
N TYR A 535 -88.68 13.76 -71.87
CA TYR A 535 -88.12 12.42 -72.04
C TYR A 535 -86.61 12.45 -72.35
N VAL A 536 -86.15 13.39 -73.19
CA VAL A 536 -84.72 13.62 -73.47
C VAL A 536 -83.99 14.05 -72.20
N ASN A 537 -84.56 14.98 -71.42
CA ASN A 537 -83.98 15.43 -70.15
C ASN A 537 -83.94 14.30 -69.09
N LEU A 538 -84.94 13.44 -69.02
CA LEU A 538 -84.92 12.22 -68.19
C LEU A 538 -83.85 11.23 -68.68
N THR A 539 -83.66 11.11 -70.00
CA THR A 539 -82.64 10.24 -70.61
C THR A 539 -81.23 10.76 -70.30
N HIS A 540 -81.00 12.07 -70.36
CA HIS A 540 -79.74 12.70 -69.90
C HIS A 540 -79.52 12.46 -68.41
N LYS A 541 -80.48 12.80 -67.54
CA LYS A 541 -80.37 12.55 -66.08
C LYS A 541 -80.05 11.08 -65.76
N ARG A 542 -80.66 10.12 -66.48
CA ARG A 542 -80.35 8.68 -66.36
C ARG A 542 -78.91 8.36 -66.82
N SER A 543 -78.44 8.98 -67.89
CA SER A 543 -77.05 8.84 -68.36
C SER A 543 -76.04 9.39 -67.35
N ASP A 544 -76.33 10.55 -66.77
CA ASP A 544 -75.48 11.22 -65.78
C ASP A 544 -75.40 10.40 -64.49
N GLN A 545 -76.55 9.93 -63.98
CA GLN A 545 -76.62 9.00 -62.85
C GLN A 545 -75.86 7.69 -63.12
N LEU A 546 -75.93 7.14 -64.34
CA LEU A 546 -75.14 5.97 -64.73
C LEU A 546 -73.63 6.28 -64.77
N HIS A 547 -73.23 7.50 -65.14
CA HIS A 547 -71.85 7.95 -65.08
C HIS A 547 -71.36 8.08 -63.63
N GLU A 548 -72.13 8.70 -62.74
CA GLU A 548 -71.83 8.80 -61.31
C GLU A 548 -71.71 7.42 -60.65
N ILE A 549 -72.58 6.47 -61.00
CA ILE A 549 -72.50 5.07 -60.55
C ILE A 549 -71.21 4.39 -61.06
N GLN A 550 -70.72 4.71 -62.26
CA GLN A 550 -69.42 4.21 -62.74
C GLN A 550 -68.23 4.88 -62.03
N VAL A 551 -68.29 6.18 -61.77
CA VAL A 551 -67.23 6.93 -61.06
C VAL A 551 -67.11 6.46 -59.61
N THR A 552 -68.22 6.35 -58.88
CA THR A 552 -68.24 5.86 -57.50
C THR A 552 -67.79 4.40 -57.41
N ARG A 553 -68.15 3.53 -58.37
CA ARG A 553 -67.59 2.15 -58.45
C ARG A 553 -66.07 2.13 -58.65
N LYS A 554 -65.52 3.02 -59.49
CA LYS A 554 -64.05 3.17 -59.67
C LYS A 554 -63.39 3.67 -58.38
N GLN A 555 -63.95 4.69 -57.73
CA GLN A 555 -63.48 5.21 -56.44
C GLN A 555 -63.48 4.11 -55.35
N LEU A 556 -64.57 3.34 -55.22
CA LEU A 556 -64.68 2.23 -54.28
C LEU A 556 -63.61 1.15 -54.52
N SER A 557 -63.32 0.84 -55.79
CA SER A 557 -62.24 -0.10 -56.15
C SER A 557 -60.86 0.40 -55.71
N ILE A 558 -60.57 1.69 -55.95
CA ILE A 558 -59.33 2.34 -55.51
C ILE A 558 -59.23 2.37 -53.98
N ILE A 559 -60.33 2.64 -53.27
CA ILE A 559 -60.38 2.64 -51.81
C ILE A 559 -60.12 1.23 -51.25
N LYS A 560 -60.74 0.18 -51.82
CA LYS A 560 -60.46 -1.21 -51.43
C LYS A 560 -59.00 -1.60 -51.67
N GLN A 561 -58.41 -1.21 -52.80
CA GLN A 561 -57.00 -1.48 -53.08
C GLN A 561 -56.05 -0.71 -52.12
N LYS A 562 -56.44 0.49 -51.67
CA LYS A 562 -55.69 1.23 -50.64
C LYS A 562 -55.83 0.57 -49.26
N SER A 563 -57.03 0.12 -48.89
CA SER A 563 -57.26 -0.61 -47.63
C SER A 563 -56.35 -1.83 -47.54
N LEU A 564 -56.37 -2.70 -48.57
CA LEU A 564 -55.55 -3.91 -48.62
C LEU A 564 -54.04 -3.64 -48.59
N LYS A 565 -53.57 -2.51 -49.14
CA LYS A 565 -52.17 -2.08 -48.98
C LYS A 565 -51.85 -1.65 -47.55
N VAL A 566 -52.72 -0.86 -46.91
CA VAL A 566 -52.55 -0.43 -45.52
C VAL A 566 -52.62 -1.61 -44.55
N GLU A 567 -53.48 -2.61 -44.82
CA GLU A 567 -53.56 -3.87 -44.09
C GLU A 567 -52.24 -4.67 -44.21
N GLN A 568 -51.66 -4.78 -45.40
CA GLN A 568 -50.35 -5.41 -45.62
C GLN A 568 -49.20 -4.64 -44.95
N GLU A 569 -49.18 -3.30 -45.05
CA GLU A 569 -48.19 -2.45 -44.39
C GLU A 569 -48.31 -2.53 -42.85
N LEU A 570 -49.53 -2.66 -42.31
CA LEU A 570 -49.79 -2.88 -40.90
C LEU A 570 -49.30 -4.27 -40.44
N GLU A 571 -49.61 -5.34 -41.15
CA GLU A 571 -49.13 -6.70 -40.81
C GLU A 571 -47.60 -6.80 -40.83
N ILE A 572 -46.94 -6.12 -41.78
CA ILE A 572 -45.47 -5.99 -41.85
C ILE A 572 -44.92 -5.11 -40.70
N SER A 573 -45.69 -4.15 -40.20
CA SER A 573 -45.33 -3.35 -39.02
C SER A 573 -45.49 -4.15 -37.73
N GLU A 574 -46.54 -4.96 -37.61
CA GLU A 574 -46.77 -5.82 -36.47
C GLU A 574 -45.76 -6.96 -36.36
N SER A 575 -45.35 -7.58 -37.48
CA SER A 575 -44.31 -8.61 -37.45
C SER A 575 -42.99 -8.04 -36.93
N LYS A 576 -42.54 -6.91 -37.49
CA LYS A 576 -41.38 -6.16 -36.98
C LYS A 576 -41.54 -5.77 -35.51
N THR A 577 -42.74 -5.42 -35.07
CA THR A 577 -43.03 -5.09 -33.65
C THR A 577 -42.96 -6.33 -32.75
N ARG A 578 -43.34 -7.52 -33.25
CA ARG A 578 -43.16 -8.80 -32.54
C ARG A 578 -41.68 -9.19 -32.48
N ASP A 579 -40.94 -9.05 -33.58
CA ASP A 579 -39.50 -9.33 -33.65
C ASP A 579 -38.71 -8.42 -32.71
N LEU A 580 -39.00 -7.11 -32.72
CA LEU A 580 -38.41 -6.14 -31.78
C LEU A 580 -38.75 -6.45 -30.31
N LYS A 581 -39.96 -6.94 -30.00
CA LYS A 581 -40.30 -7.37 -28.64
C LYS A 581 -39.49 -8.60 -28.21
N LEU A 582 -39.30 -9.58 -29.10
CA LEU A 582 -38.46 -10.75 -28.85
C LEU A 582 -36.99 -10.35 -28.66
N ASP A 583 -36.46 -9.43 -29.45
CA ASP A 583 -35.09 -8.94 -29.30
C ASP A 583 -34.91 -8.09 -28.03
N ILE A 584 -35.89 -7.25 -27.66
CA ILE A 584 -35.91 -6.57 -26.37
C ILE A 584 -35.87 -7.58 -25.22
N GLN A 585 -36.68 -8.65 -25.26
CA GLN A 585 -36.65 -9.70 -24.24
C GLN A 585 -35.27 -10.40 -24.17
N LYS A 586 -34.68 -10.78 -25.31
CA LYS A 586 -33.32 -11.35 -25.37
C LYS A 586 -32.27 -10.41 -24.75
N PHE A 587 -32.35 -9.11 -25.03
CA PHE A 587 -31.42 -8.12 -24.48
C PHE A 587 -31.67 -7.85 -22.99
N THR A 588 -32.91 -7.81 -22.52
CA THR A 588 -33.23 -7.71 -21.09
C THR A 588 -32.69 -8.91 -20.32
N SER A 589 -32.97 -10.14 -20.72
CA SER A 589 -32.42 -11.33 -20.05
C SER A 589 -30.90 -11.44 -20.15
N LYS A 590 -30.29 -10.92 -21.23
CA LYS A 590 -28.83 -10.80 -21.33
C LYS A 590 -28.28 -9.72 -20.38
N LEU A 591 -28.99 -8.63 -20.13
CA LEU A 591 -28.62 -7.59 -19.17
C LEU A 591 -28.79 -8.09 -17.72
N GLU A 592 -29.86 -8.82 -17.41
CA GLU A 592 -30.08 -9.45 -16.11
C GLU A 592 -28.93 -10.42 -15.77
N LEU A 593 -28.59 -11.31 -16.69
CA LEU A 593 -27.49 -12.28 -16.55
C LEU A 593 -26.10 -11.58 -16.53
N LEU A 594 -25.96 -10.41 -17.17
CA LEU A 594 -24.75 -9.58 -17.04
C LEU A 594 -24.67 -8.91 -15.67
N ASN A 595 -25.77 -8.37 -15.15
CA ASN A 595 -25.87 -7.73 -13.85
C ASN A 595 -25.62 -8.74 -12.72
N GLU A 596 -26.15 -9.96 -12.83
CA GLU A 596 -25.85 -11.05 -11.90
C GLU A 596 -24.35 -11.41 -11.91
N LYS A 597 -23.73 -11.48 -13.10
CA LYS A 597 -22.28 -11.71 -13.22
C LYS A 597 -21.45 -10.56 -12.66
N ILE A 598 -21.90 -9.31 -12.79
CA ILE A 598 -21.27 -8.12 -12.19
C ILE A 598 -21.43 -8.14 -10.66
N TYR A 599 -22.62 -8.49 -10.15
CA TYR A 599 -22.88 -8.61 -8.72
C TYR A 599 -22.02 -9.72 -8.09
N ASN A 600 -21.97 -10.91 -8.68
CA ASN A 600 -21.12 -11.99 -8.22
C ASN A 600 -19.62 -11.64 -8.33
N LYS A 601 -19.19 -10.95 -9.40
CA LYS A 601 -17.83 -10.40 -9.52
C LYS A 601 -17.50 -9.39 -8.41
N ARG A 602 -18.42 -8.47 -8.08
CA ARG A 602 -18.24 -7.54 -6.96
C ARG A 602 -18.16 -8.31 -5.64
N LYS A 603 -19.13 -9.18 -5.35
CA LYS A 603 -19.13 -9.97 -4.10
C LYS A 603 -17.82 -10.76 -3.91
N ASN A 604 -17.29 -11.36 -4.98
CA ASN A 604 -16.01 -12.06 -4.93
C ASN A 604 -14.83 -11.09 -4.71
N HIS A 605 -14.82 -9.92 -5.35
CA HIS A 605 -13.83 -8.88 -5.08
C HIS A 605 -13.89 -8.40 -3.62
N ASP A 606 -15.09 -8.13 -3.10
CA ASP A 606 -15.31 -7.69 -1.72
C ASP A 606 -14.78 -8.75 -0.71
N THR A 607 -14.86 -10.05 -1.04
CA THR A 607 -14.23 -11.12 -0.24
C THR A 607 -12.71 -11.23 -0.44
N GLU A 608 -12.22 -11.17 -1.69
CA GLU A 608 -10.78 -11.21 -2.00
C GLU A 608 -10.03 -10.01 -1.36
N GLU A 609 -10.67 -8.85 -1.32
CA GLU A 609 -10.19 -7.62 -0.69
C GLU A 609 -10.17 -7.75 0.84
N SER A 610 -11.24 -8.30 1.45
CA SER A 610 -11.27 -8.56 2.90
C SER A 610 -10.29 -9.66 3.34
N GLU A 611 -10.03 -10.67 2.50
CA GLU A 611 -8.99 -11.69 2.74
C GLU A 611 -7.59 -11.07 2.64
N TYR A 612 -7.35 -10.23 1.63
CA TYR A 612 -6.09 -9.49 1.48
C TYR A 612 -5.84 -8.49 2.63
N GLU A 613 -6.85 -7.77 3.11
CA GLU A 613 -6.74 -6.92 4.32
C GLU A 613 -6.34 -7.75 5.55
N HIS A 614 -6.90 -8.96 5.70
CA HIS A 614 -6.57 -9.86 6.80
C HIS A 614 -5.13 -10.40 6.70
N GLU A 615 -4.69 -10.85 5.52
CA GLU A 615 -3.30 -11.25 5.29
C GLU A 615 -2.32 -10.09 5.51
N GLN A 616 -2.62 -8.89 5.02
CA GLN A 616 -1.79 -7.70 5.22
C GLN A 616 -1.70 -7.33 6.71
N ALA A 617 -2.79 -7.45 7.47
CA ALA A 617 -2.80 -7.24 8.92
C ALA A 617 -1.96 -8.30 9.65
N GLU A 618 -2.06 -9.59 9.29
CA GLU A 618 -1.27 -10.64 9.91
C GLU A 618 0.22 -10.51 9.59
N LEU A 619 0.57 -10.22 8.33
CA LEU A 619 1.96 -9.94 7.91
C LEU A 619 2.53 -8.71 8.62
N SER A 620 1.73 -7.65 8.80
CA SER A 620 2.13 -6.47 9.58
C SER A 620 2.36 -6.79 11.05
N GLN A 621 1.56 -7.68 11.66
CA GLN A 621 1.77 -8.10 13.04
C GLN A 621 3.01 -9.00 13.18
N ARG A 622 3.16 -10.02 12.33
CA ARG A 622 4.35 -10.87 12.29
C ARG A 622 5.63 -10.04 12.10
N LEU A 623 5.59 -8.99 11.27
CA LEU A 623 6.70 -8.07 11.09
C LEU A 623 7.04 -7.34 12.40
N LYS A 624 6.06 -6.72 13.09
CA LYS A 624 6.27 -6.08 14.40
C LYS A 624 6.82 -7.05 15.45
N ASP A 625 6.35 -8.29 15.45
CA ASP A 625 6.84 -9.32 16.38
C ASP A 625 8.31 -9.66 16.10
N THR A 626 8.72 -9.71 14.82
CA THR A 626 10.14 -9.87 14.45
C THR A 626 11.00 -8.63 14.71
N GLU A 627 10.45 -7.42 14.56
CA GLU A 627 11.14 -6.17 14.93
C GLU A 627 11.35 -6.09 16.45
N ALA A 628 10.34 -6.43 17.25
CA ALA A 628 10.45 -6.50 18.71
C ALA A 628 11.44 -7.60 19.16
N GLY A 629 11.46 -8.75 18.48
CA GLY A 629 12.49 -9.78 18.67
C GLY A 629 13.90 -9.29 18.34
N THR A 630 14.05 -8.50 17.27
CA THR A 630 15.33 -7.92 16.85
C THR A 630 15.82 -6.87 17.85
N LEU A 631 14.97 -5.93 18.25
CA LEU A 631 15.28 -4.93 19.29
C LEU A 631 15.67 -5.57 20.63
N LYS A 632 15.06 -6.72 20.97
CA LYS A 632 15.47 -7.48 22.14
C LYS A 632 16.88 -8.07 21.98
N LEU A 633 17.19 -8.68 20.84
CA LEU A 633 18.54 -9.19 20.55
C LEU A 633 19.59 -8.08 20.50
N GLU A 634 19.27 -6.90 19.97
CA GLU A 634 20.14 -5.73 20.01
C GLU A 634 20.41 -5.26 21.45
N LYS A 635 19.39 -5.25 22.32
CA LYS A 635 19.56 -4.98 23.74
C LYS A 635 20.43 -6.05 24.42
N ASP A 636 20.14 -7.32 24.20
CA ASP A 636 20.90 -8.43 24.79
C ASP A 636 22.38 -8.39 24.33
N ILE A 637 22.67 -7.99 23.08
CA ILE A 637 24.02 -7.74 22.55
C ILE A 637 24.68 -6.54 23.23
N ASN A 638 23.96 -5.42 23.40
CA ASN A 638 24.48 -4.23 24.08
C ASN A 638 24.81 -4.51 25.55
N ASP A 639 23.95 -5.25 26.25
CA ASP A 639 24.20 -5.65 27.64
C ASP A 639 25.44 -6.56 27.75
N LEU A 640 25.59 -7.54 26.84
CA LEU A 640 26.80 -8.36 26.73
C LEU A 640 28.07 -7.54 26.38
N GLN A 641 27.95 -6.48 25.58
CA GLN A 641 29.09 -5.58 25.31
C GLN A 641 29.50 -4.81 26.57
N ASN A 642 28.53 -4.32 27.36
CA ASN A 642 28.83 -3.67 28.64
C ASN A 642 29.46 -4.65 29.65
N GLU A 643 29.00 -5.91 29.71
CA GLU A 643 29.65 -6.96 30.49
C GLU A 643 31.08 -7.26 29.99
N ILE A 644 31.33 -7.24 28.68
CA ILE A 644 32.67 -7.43 28.11
C ILE A 644 33.62 -6.30 28.49
N GLU A 645 33.21 -5.03 28.43
CA GLU A 645 34.06 -3.91 28.86
C GLU A 645 34.32 -3.96 30.38
N LEU A 646 33.29 -4.24 31.21
CA LEU A 646 33.46 -4.42 32.65
C LEU A 646 34.44 -5.55 33.01
N ASN A 647 34.38 -6.66 32.27
CA ASN A 647 35.31 -7.78 32.45
C ASN A 647 36.74 -7.44 31.97
N LYS A 648 36.91 -6.60 30.94
CA LYS A 648 38.24 -6.10 30.55
C LYS A 648 38.86 -5.24 31.64
N ASP A 649 38.09 -4.30 32.22
CA ASP A 649 38.57 -3.45 33.31
C ASP A 649 38.98 -4.30 34.53
N LEU A 650 38.14 -5.28 34.92
CA LEU A 650 38.45 -6.22 36.00
C LEU A 650 39.71 -7.05 35.72
N VAL A 651 39.95 -7.46 34.46
CA VAL A 651 41.17 -8.18 34.05
C VAL A 651 42.39 -7.25 34.05
N LEU A 652 42.25 -5.99 33.64
CA LEU A 652 43.32 -4.99 33.69
C LEU A 652 43.74 -4.68 35.13
N ASP A 653 42.79 -4.53 36.05
CA ASP A 653 43.08 -4.37 37.48
C ASP A 653 43.66 -5.63 38.11
N SER A 654 43.16 -6.82 37.75
CA SER A 654 43.77 -8.09 38.16
C SER A 654 45.23 -8.22 37.69
N HIS A 655 45.55 -7.74 36.47
CA HIS A 655 46.92 -7.69 35.97
C HIS A 655 47.79 -6.63 36.70
N ARG A 656 47.23 -5.46 37.06
CA ARG A 656 47.92 -4.45 37.89
C ARG A 656 48.26 -5.00 39.28
N GLU A 657 47.33 -5.73 39.90
CA GLU A 657 47.57 -6.40 41.18
C GLU A 657 48.62 -7.51 41.05
N ALA A 658 48.51 -8.37 40.03
CA ALA A 658 49.49 -9.44 39.79
C ALA A 658 50.91 -8.89 39.60
N LEU A 659 51.07 -7.81 38.84
CA LEU A 659 52.36 -7.12 38.65
C LEU A 659 52.87 -6.48 39.96
N SER A 660 51.97 -5.96 40.80
CA SER A 660 52.30 -5.47 42.14
C SER A 660 52.79 -6.61 43.07
N TRP A 661 52.22 -7.80 42.95
CA TRP A 661 52.67 -8.98 43.71
C TRP A 661 53.98 -9.57 43.16
N GLU A 662 54.17 -9.60 41.84
CA GLU A 662 55.42 -10.05 41.21
C GLU A 662 56.61 -9.14 41.57
N THR A 663 56.40 -7.81 41.55
CA THR A 663 57.44 -6.84 41.97
C THR A 663 57.77 -6.95 43.46
N LYS A 664 56.77 -7.10 44.33
CA LYS A 664 56.99 -7.42 45.76
C LYS A 664 57.76 -8.74 45.94
N HIS A 665 57.43 -9.77 45.16
CA HIS A 665 58.11 -11.06 45.23
C HIS A 665 59.58 -10.96 44.84
N LYS A 666 59.90 -10.28 43.73
CA LYS A 666 61.28 -10.04 43.28
C LYS A 666 62.10 -9.29 44.32
N LEU A 667 61.57 -8.22 44.91
CA LEU A 667 62.24 -7.46 45.98
C LEU A 667 62.53 -8.34 47.22
N ILE A 668 61.59 -9.24 47.58
CA ILE A 668 61.78 -10.20 48.68
C ILE A 668 62.84 -11.26 48.30
N GLU A 669 62.82 -11.78 47.07
CA GLU A 669 63.80 -12.75 46.58
C GLU A 669 65.21 -12.16 46.52
N GLU A 670 65.36 -10.93 46.00
CA GLU A 670 66.61 -10.17 46.00
C GLU A 670 67.13 -9.95 47.42
N THR A 671 66.26 -9.53 48.36
CA THR A 671 66.61 -9.36 49.78
C THR A 671 67.07 -10.67 50.43
N ILE A 672 66.39 -11.78 50.13
CA ILE A 672 66.74 -13.12 50.62
C ILE A 672 68.06 -13.58 50.01
N ASN A 673 68.31 -13.34 48.72
CA ASN A 673 69.54 -13.76 48.04
C ASN A 673 70.74 -12.91 48.47
N TRP A 674 70.54 -11.61 48.71
CA TRP A 674 71.53 -10.75 49.37
C TRP A 674 71.89 -11.30 50.76
N SER A 675 70.89 -11.54 51.63
CA SER A 675 71.09 -12.09 52.98
C SER A 675 71.79 -13.47 52.99
N LYS A 676 71.48 -14.35 52.02
CA LYS A 676 72.19 -15.63 51.82
C LYS A 676 73.64 -15.43 51.40
N SER A 677 73.94 -14.44 50.55
CA SER A 677 75.31 -14.15 50.11
C SER A 677 76.18 -13.62 51.26
N GLU A 678 75.66 -12.68 52.04
CA GLU A 678 76.24 -12.14 53.28
C GLU A 678 76.58 -13.26 54.29
N SER A 679 75.64 -14.20 54.44
CA SER A 679 75.72 -15.32 55.38
C SER A 679 76.54 -16.53 54.88
N SER A 680 76.98 -16.51 53.62
CA SER A 680 77.71 -17.62 53.01
C SER A 680 79.13 -17.77 53.58
N LEU A 681 79.76 -18.93 53.35
CA LEU A 681 81.13 -19.17 53.83
C LEU A 681 82.17 -18.21 53.23
N ASN A 682 81.87 -17.66 52.04
CA ASN A 682 82.70 -16.70 51.31
C ASN A 682 82.27 -15.23 51.52
N GLY A 683 81.14 -14.99 52.20
CA GLY A 683 80.69 -13.65 52.59
C GLY A 683 81.48 -13.12 53.79
N GLU A 684 81.35 -11.82 54.07
CA GLU A 684 82.13 -11.17 55.14
C GLU A 684 81.89 -11.80 56.52
N ILE A 685 80.64 -12.20 56.81
CA ILE A 685 80.28 -12.91 58.05
C ILE A 685 80.91 -14.31 58.11
N GLY A 686 81.06 -14.99 56.97
CA GLY A 686 81.74 -16.27 56.85
C GLY A 686 83.24 -16.16 57.12
N ALA A 687 83.90 -15.22 56.45
CA ALA A 687 85.33 -14.93 56.64
C ALA A 687 85.64 -14.52 58.10
N MET A 688 84.81 -13.67 58.70
CA MET A 688 84.94 -13.25 60.10
C MET A 688 84.84 -14.43 61.08
N LYS A 689 83.91 -15.38 60.85
CA LYS A 689 83.79 -16.60 61.67
C LYS A 689 85.02 -17.51 61.54
N ILE A 690 85.61 -17.62 60.35
CA ILE A 690 86.82 -18.42 60.12
C ILE A 690 88.02 -17.82 60.87
N GLU A 691 88.24 -16.50 60.81
CA GLU A 691 89.35 -15.88 61.54
C GLU A 691 89.13 -15.93 63.07
N ILE A 692 87.89 -15.79 63.56
CA ILE A 692 87.57 -16.01 64.98
C ILE A 692 87.93 -17.45 65.41
N HIS A 693 87.66 -18.46 64.59
CA HIS A 693 88.06 -19.84 64.90
C HIS A 693 89.59 -20.00 64.90
N ARG A 694 90.29 -19.38 63.95
CA ARG A 694 91.75 -19.36 63.85
C ARG A 694 92.43 -18.66 65.04
N MET A 695 91.87 -17.55 65.52
CA MET A 695 92.34 -16.88 66.74
C MET A 695 92.10 -17.74 68.00
N ASN A 696 90.97 -18.46 68.09
CA ASN A 696 90.71 -19.38 69.20
C ASN A 696 91.71 -20.56 69.25
N ILE A 697 92.09 -21.13 68.09
CA ILE A 697 93.16 -22.14 68.01
C ILE A 697 94.49 -21.55 68.49
N ARG A 698 94.83 -20.33 68.06
CA ARG A 698 96.06 -19.63 68.48
C ARG A 698 96.09 -19.32 69.99
N HIS A 699 94.94 -19.00 70.59
CA HIS A 699 94.79 -18.83 72.04
C HIS A 699 95.00 -20.15 72.81
N SER A 700 94.45 -21.27 72.32
CA SER A 700 94.65 -22.61 72.90
C SER A 700 96.12 -23.05 72.86
N GLN A 701 96.83 -22.71 71.78
CA GLN A 701 98.27 -22.96 71.66
C GLN A 701 99.10 -22.09 72.62
N LEU A 702 98.72 -20.82 72.83
CA LEU A 702 99.37 -19.95 73.82
C LEU A 702 99.27 -20.49 75.25
N LYS A 703 98.10 -21.01 75.67
CA LYS A 703 97.92 -21.55 77.03
C LYS A 703 98.90 -22.68 77.37
N ARG A 704 99.11 -23.63 76.45
CA ARG A 704 100.05 -24.75 76.66
C ARG A 704 101.51 -24.32 76.69
N ALA A 705 101.86 -23.20 76.06
CA ALA A 705 103.19 -22.59 76.18
C ALA A 705 103.36 -21.81 77.49
N GLN A 706 102.27 -21.21 78.00
CA GLN A 706 102.23 -20.48 79.27
C GLN A 706 102.39 -21.41 80.47
N GLU A 707 101.65 -22.52 80.53
CA GLU A 707 101.69 -23.52 81.62
C GLU A 707 103.11 -24.07 81.87
N LYS A 708 103.93 -24.21 80.82
CA LYS A 708 105.31 -24.71 80.91
C LYS A 708 106.36 -23.63 81.23
N LEU A 709 106.01 -22.34 81.15
CA LEU A 709 106.88 -21.22 81.56
C LEU A 709 106.57 -20.77 83.00
N VAL A 710 105.36 -21.03 83.47
CA VAL A 710 104.89 -20.73 84.83
C VAL A 710 105.69 -21.51 85.88
N GLN A 711 105.83 -22.84 85.73
CA GLN A 711 106.50 -23.70 86.73
C GLN A 711 107.95 -23.31 87.07
N ASP A 712 108.73 -22.83 86.10
CA ASP A 712 110.14 -22.45 86.31
C ASP A 712 110.34 -21.00 86.81
N LEU A 713 109.27 -20.19 86.86
CA LEU A 713 109.30 -18.81 87.41
C LEU A 713 108.52 -18.66 88.73
N GLU A 714 107.53 -19.52 88.97
CA GLU A 714 106.72 -19.55 90.20
C GLU A 714 107.58 -19.53 91.46
N HIS A 715 108.66 -20.30 91.52
CA HIS A 715 109.39 -20.51 92.77
C HIS A 715 110.23 -19.31 93.28
N CYS A 716 110.45 -18.28 92.44
CA CYS A 716 111.27 -17.12 92.79
C CYS A 716 110.60 -15.75 92.51
N VAL A 717 109.63 -15.67 91.60
CA VAL A 717 108.87 -14.42 91.36
C VAL A 717 107.77 -14.23 92.40
N MET A 718 107.14 -15.32 92.85
CA MET A 718 105.99 -15.30 93.78
C MET A 718 106.23 -14.44 95.03
N HIS A 719 107.43 -14.46 95.60
CA HIS A 719 107.74 -13.69 96.82
C HIS A 719 107.95 -12.17 96.59
N ARG A 720 108.07 -11.71 95.34
CA ARG A 720 108.29 -10.29 95.00
C ARG A 720 107.13 -9.68 94.19
N GLU A 721 106.41 -10.46 93.40
CA GLU A 721 105.08 -10.07 92.89
C GLU A 721 104.10 -9.82 94.04
N GLN A 722 104.13 -10.64 95.09
CA GLN A 722 103.23 -10.51 96.25
C GLN A 722 103.42 -9.22 97.06
N ILE A 723 104.47 -8.43 96.79
CA ILE A 723 104.66 -7.08 97.34
C ILE A 723 104.16 -6.01 96.35
N PHE A 724 104.38 -6.18 95.04
CA PHE A 724 103.88 -5.25 94.01
C PHE A 724 102.35 -5.31 93.85
N VAL A 725 101.77 -6.52 93.87
CA VAL A 725 100.32 -6.75 93.84
C VAL A 725 99.63 -6.09 95.04
N ASN A 726 100.25 -6.13 96.23
CA ASN A 726 99.72 -5.47 97.43
C ASN A 726 99.73 -3.93 97.36
N ALA A 727 100.48 -3.32 96.42
CA ALA A 727 100.39 -1.89 96.14
C ALA A 727 99.22 -1.60 95.16
N SER A 728 99.19 -2.23 93.98
CA SER A 728 98.16 -1.96 92.95
C SER A 728 96.74 -2.38 93.36
N VAL A 729 96.58 -3.36 94.26
CA VAL A 729 95.25 -3.71 94.82
C VAL A 729 94.65 -2.55 95.63
N LYS A 730 95.47 -1.65 96.19
CA LYS A 730 94.99 -0.53 97.01
C LYS A 730 94.31 0.56 96.18
N GLU A 731 94.74 0.76 94.93
CA GLU A 731 94.18 1.75 94.00
C GLU A 731 92.86 1.27 93.36
N HIS A 732 92.71 -0.04 93.15
CA HIS A 732 91.51 -0.62 92.54
C HIS A 732 90.31 -0.78 93.48
N ILE A 733 90.48 -0.60 94.80
CA ILE A 733 89.40 -0.79 95.79
C ILE A 733 88.49 0.45 95.92
N ASP A 734 89.02 1.68 95.83
CA ASP A 734 88.18 2.88 95.98
C ASP A 734 87.29 3.17 94.74
N ALA A 735 87.64 2.62 93.57
CA ALA A 735 86.74 2.62 92.41
C ALA A 735 85.39 1.93 92.69
N LYS A 736 85.32 1.02 93.69
CA LYS A 736 84.11 0.26 94.03
C LYS A 736 83.16 0.97 95.01
N LYS A 737 83.48 2.20 95.45
CA LYS A 737 82.65 3.00 96.38
C LYS A 737 81.74 4.06 95.73
N LYS A 738 81.74 4.22 94.40
CA LYS A 738 80.84 5.17 93.70
C LYS A 738 79.67 4.48 92.97
N ARG A 739 78.78 3.85 93.75
CA ARG A 739 77.46 3.41 93.27
C ARG A 739 76.30 3.91 94.15
N PHE A 740 76.23 5.23 94.39
CA PHE A 740 75.04 5.91 94.92
C PHE A 740 75.03 7.42 94.59
N LYS A 741 74.52 7.77 93.39
CA LYS A 741 73.85 9.04 93.02
C LYS A 741 73.58 9.04 91.51
N ASN A 742 72.33 8.75 91.12
CA ASN A 742 71.69 9.11 89.84
C ASN A 742 70.19 8.70 89.83
N SER A 743 69.50 8.85 90.96
CA SER A 743 68.12 8.35 91.13
C SER A 743 67.05 9.21 90.46
N SER A 744 67.33 10.49 90.17
CA SER A 744 66.34 11.49 89.76
C SER A 744 66.04 11.52 88.26
N GLN A 745 66.98 11.15 87.38
CA GLN A 745 66.72 11.09 85.93
C GLN A 745 66.11 9.76 85.46
N ALA A 746 66.28 8.67 86.24
CA ALA A 746 65.67 7.38 85.94
C ALA A 746 64.14 7.40 86.16
N GLN A 747 63.67 8.03 87.24
CA GLN A 747 62.24 8.10 87.56
C GLN A 747 61.45 8.94 86.56
N VAL A 748 61.93 10.13 86.17
CA VAL A 748 61.24 10.98 85.17
C VAL A 748 61.08 10.25 83.84
N LYS A 749 62.12 9.55 83.36
CA LYS A 749 62.04 8.74 82.13
C LYS A 749 61.13 7.50 82.30
N LEU A 750 61.04 6.92 83.49
CA LEU A 750 60.08 5.84 83.79
C LEU A 750 58.62 6.33 83.81
N GLU A 751 58.35 7.54 84.30
CA GLU A 751 57.01 8.13 84.29
C GLU A 751 56.60 8.58 82.88
N GLU A 752 57.52 9.16 82.10
CA GLU A 752 57.29 9.41 80.67
C GLU A 752 57.01 8.13 79.88
N VAL A 753 57.81 7.08 80.09
CA VAL A 753 57.60 5.78 79.44
C VAL A 753 56.28 5.18 79.90
N ARG A 754 55.93 5.22 81.19
CA ARG A 754 54.61 4.76 81.67
C ARG A 754 53.44 5.51 81.04
N ASN A 755 53.53 6.83 80.90
CA ASN A 755 52.47 7.63 80.31
C ASN A 755 52.37 7.41 78.79
N LYS A 756 53.50 7.24 78.09
CA LYS A 756 53.53 6.82 76.68
C LYS A 756 52.99 5.40 76.50
N THR A 757 53.34 4.45 77.38
CA THR A 757 52.77 3.09 77.39
C THR A 757 51.28 3.10 77.71
N LYS A 758 50.77 3.98 78.59
CA LYS A 758 49.32 4.14 78.82
C LYS A 758 48.59 4.74 77.61
N ALA A 759 49.18 5.73 76.94
CA ALA A 759 48.63 6.28 75.70
C ALA A 759 48.57 5.18 74.62
N ILE A 760 49.67 4.47 74.40
CA ILE A 760 49.76 3.34 73.46
C ILE A 760 48.80 2.20 73.84
N LEU A 761 48.60 1.88 75.13
CA LEU A 761 47.63 0.85 75.54
C LEU A 761 46.17 1.30 75.30
N ASN A 762 45.84 2.57 75.53
CA ASN A 762 44.51 3.09 75.22
C ASN A 762 44.28 3.20 73.70
N GLU A 763 45.31 3.53 72.93
CA GLU A 763 45.28 3.58 71.46
C GLU A 763 45.18 2.17 70.85
N ILE A 764 45.92 1.19 71.41
CA ILE A 764 45.77 -0.23 71.08
C ILE A 764 44.36 -0.72 71.44
N ALA A 765 43.80 -0.34 72.58
CA ALA A 765 42.42 -0.73 72.94
C ALA A 765 41.39 -0.11 71.98
N PHE A 766 41.51 1.18 71.65
CA PHE A 766 40.61 1.85 70.70
C PHE A 766 40.71 1.29 69.28
N LEU A 767 41.93 0.95 68.84
CA LEU A 767 42.19 0.27 67.56
C LEU A 767 41.74 -1.19 67.58
N ALA A 768 41.81 -1.88 68.72
CA ALA A 768 41.27 -3.24 68.85
C ALA A 768 39.75 -3.22 68.79
N ASP A 769 39.09 -2.51 69.70
CA ASP A 769 37.64 -2.62 69.90
C ASP A 769 36.84 -2.07 68.71
N ASN A 770 37.22 -0.93 68.13
CA ASN A 770 36.50 -0.38 66.97
C ASN A 770 37.03 -0.95 65.65
N ARG A 771 38.35 -0.87 65.40
CA ARG A 771 38.90 -1.16 64.07
C ARG A 771 38.92 -2.66 63.75
N ILE A 772 39.02 -3.55 64.75
CA ILE A 772 38.84 -4.99 64.51
C ILE A 772 37.35 -5.31 64.31
N VAL A 773 36.41 -4.71 65.04
CA VAL A 773 34.97 -4.95 64.82
C VAL A 773 34.52 -4.48 63.44
N ASP A 774 34.94 -3.30 62.98
CA ASP A 774 34.70 -2.86 61.60
C ASP A 774 35.35 -3.80 60.57
N SER A 775 36.59 -4.23 60.82
CA SER A 775 37.30 -5.17 59.93
C SER A 775 36.60 -6.53 59.87
N VAL A 776 36.14 -7.07 61.01
CA VAL A 776 35.38 -8.33 61.10
C VAL A 776 34.02 -8.18 60.42
N SER A 777 33.30 -7.08 60.64
CA SER A 777 32.03 -6.81 59.93
C SER A 777 32.22 -6.75 58.42
N ASN A 778 33.33 -6.15 57.95
CA ASN A 778 33.65 -6.08 56.53
C ASN A 778 34.13 -7.44 55.98
N ILE A 779 34.86 -8.24 56.76
CA ILE A 779 35.23 -9.63 56.43
C ILE A 779 33.98 -10.51 56.35
N GLU A 780 33.02 -10.41 57.27
CA GLU A 780 31.77 -11.16 57.24
C GLU A 780 30.90 -10.78 56.02
N LYS A 781 30.76 -9.49 55.73
CA LYS A 781 30.13 -9.01 54.48
C LYS A 781 30.84 -9.57 53.25
N MET A 782 32.18 -9.59 53.24
CA MET A 782 32.94 -10.08 52.10
C MET A 782 32.90 -11.61 51.97
N ILE A 783 32.82 -12.36 53.08
CA ILE A 783 32.54 -13.81 53.07
C ILE A 783 31.13 -14.09 52.54
N TYR A 784 30.14 -13.27 52.89
CA TYR A 784 28.79 -13.38 52.33
C TYR A 784 28.78 -13.09 50.82
N ILE A 785 29.47 -12.03 50.37
CA ILE A 785 29.62 -11.70 48.94
C ILE A 785 30.37 -12.81 48.20
N LEU A 786 31.48 -13.32 48.74
CA LEU A 786 32.23 -14.44 48.17
C LEU A 786 31.39 -15.71 48.07
N ARG A 787 30.58 -16.05 49.08
CA ARG A 787 29.65 -17.18 49.02
C ARG A 787 28.56 -16.97 47.95
N LYS A 788 28.05 -15.76 47.78
CA LYS A 788 27.11 -15.44 46.70
C LYS A 788 27.78 -15.58 45.33
N ILE A 789 28.93 -14.96 45.12
CA ILE A 789 29.70 -15.06 43.87
C ILE A 789 30.07 -16.51 43.58
N GLN A 790 30.41 -17.32 44.59
CA GLN A 790 30.70 -18.74 44.41
C GLN A 790 29.45 -19.55 44.03
N ALA A 791 28.27 -19.22 44.58
CA ALA A 791 27.00 -19.81 44.15
C ALA A 791 26.63 -19.41 42.72
N ASP A 792 26.69 -18.11 42.40
CA ASP A 792 26.46 -17.55 41.08
C ASP A 792 27.43 -18.18 40.05
N LEU A 793 28.71 -18.38 40.39
CA LEU A 793 29.72 -19.07 39.59
C LEU A 793 29.39 -20.55 39.38
N THR A 794 28.90 -21.26 40.40
CA THR A 794 28.43 -22.66 40.21
C THR A 794 27.20 -22.74 39.31
N GLU A 795 26.31 -21.73 39.35
CA GLU A 795 25.17 -21.68 38.43
C GLU A 795 25.63 -21.39 37.00
N VAL A 796 26.51 -20.39 36.79
CA VAL A 796 27.08 -20.05 35.48
C VAL A 796 27.87 -21.22 34.88
N THR A 797 28.71 -21.91 35.66
CA THR A 797 29.44 -23.10 35.16
C THR A 797 28.50 -24.29 34.87
N SER A 798 27.38 -24.42 35.58
CA SER A 798 26.33 -25.41 35.22
C SER A 798 25.58 -25.05 33.93
N LYS A 799 25.44 -23.76 33.61
CA LYS A 799 24.86 -23.26 32.35
C LYS A 799 25.83 -23.44 31.19
N ASP A 800 27.10 -23.07 31.38
CA ASP A 800 28.16 -23.22 30.38
C ASP A 800 28.36 -24.70 29.99
N THR A 801 28.54 -25.60 30.95
CA THR A 801 28.64 -27.06 30.67
C THR A 801 27.40 -27.62 29.96
N ARG A 802 26.19 -27.12 30.27
CA ARG A 802 24.96 -27.47 29.54
C ARG A 802 24.94 -26.93 28.11
N ILE A 803 25.42 -25.71 27.88
CA ILE A 803 25.50 -25.08 26.55
C ILE A 803 26.56 -25.81 25.70
N GLN A 804 27.71 -26.16 26.28
CA GLN A 804 28.74 -26.95 25.62
C GLN A 804 28.19 -28.32 25.17
N ALA A 805 27.47 -29.04 26.03
CA ALA A 805 26.80 -30.29 25.65
C ALA A 805 25.79 -30.10 24.50
N GLN A 806 25.00 -29.02 24.51
CA GLN A 806 24.07 -28.70 23.42
C GLN A 806 24.80 -28.36 22.10
N ILE A 807 25.97 -27.71 22.17
CA ILE A 807 26.82 -27.44 21.01
C ILE A 807 27.41 -28.74 20.45
N GLU A 808 27.85 -29.66 21.31
CA GLU A 808 28.34 -30.99 20.88
C GLU A 808 27.24 -31.81 20.19
N ASP A 809 26.03 -31.89 20.77
CA ASP A 809 24.88 -32.57 20.15
C ASP A 809 24.50 -31.93 18.80
N ALA A 810 24.50 -30.60 18.70
CA ALA A 810 24.25 -29.90 17.44
C ALA A 810 25.34 -30.19 16.37
N ILE A 811 26.61 -30.31 16.78
CA ILE A 811 27.72 -30.71 15.90
C ILE A 811 27.56 -32.17 15.45
N LEU A 812 27.09 -33.08 16.32
CA LEU A 812 26.78 -34.47 15.98
C LEU A 812 25.63 -34.56 14.97
N MET A 813 24.51 -33.85 15.19
CA MET A 813 23.41 -33.80 14.22
C MET A 813 23.85 -33.21 12.87
N LYS A 814 24.67 -32.15 12.88
CA LYS A 814 25.26 -31.57 11.66
C LYS A 814 26.13 -32.59 10.90
N HIS A 815 26.90 -33.41 11.61
CA HIS A 815 27.72 -34.48 11.03
C HIS A 815 26.85 -35.59 10.41
N ALA A 816 25.82 -36.06 11.13
CA ALA A 816 24.89 -37.08 10.62
C ALA A 816 24.16 -36.62 9.35
N ASN A 817 23.69 -35.37 9.32
CA ASN A 817 23.07 -34.76 8.15
C ASN A 817 24.04 -34.64 6.97
N LEU A 818 25.29 -34.26 7.22
CA LEU A 818 26.33 -34.18 6.19
C LEU A 818 26.62 -35.55 5.57
N GLU A 819 26.81 -36.60 6.37
CA GLU A 819 27.01 -37.95 5.87
C GLU A 819 25.82 -38.47 5.06
N GLN A 820 24.59 -38.23 5.51
CA GLN A 820 23.41 -38.61 4.74
C GLN A 820 23.33 -37.88 3.39
N ILE A 821 23.76 -36.61 3.32
CA ILE A 821 23.88 -35.85 2.07
C ILE A 821 25.00 -36.43 1.19
N ILE A 822 26.18 -36.75 1.73
CA ILE A 822 27.30 -37.34 1.00
C ILE A 822 26.90 -38.71 0.41
N ARG A 823 26.26 -39.57 1.21
CA ARG A 823 25.68 -40.85 0.78
C ARG A 823 24.68 -40.66 -0.38
N LYS A 824 23.70 -39.76 -0.23
CA LYS A 824 22.72 -39.42 -1.28
C LYS A 824 23.39 -38.89 -2.56
N GLN A 825 24.38 -38.01 -2.44
CA GLN A 825 25.16 -37.51 -3.58
C GLN A 825 25.98 -38.60 -4.26
N ASN A 826 26.61 -39.51 -3.51
CA ASN A 826 27.41 -40.59 -4.06
C ASN A 826 26.52 -41.63 -4.77
N ARG A 827 25.34 -41.93 -4.23
CA ARG A 827 24.29 -42.71 -4.93
C ARG A 827 23.85 -42.03 -6.23
N ALA A 828 23.63 -40.72 -6.23
CA ALA A 828 23.33 -39.97 -7.45
C ALA A 828 24.50 -39.95 -8.46
N LYS A 829 25.76 -39.86 -8.02
CA LYS A 829 26.95 -39.99 -8.87
C LYS A 829 27.04 -41.40 -9.49
N ALA A 830 26.68 -42.45 -8.75
CA ALA A 830 26.63 -43.83 -9.25
C ALA A 830 25.55 -44.01 -10.33
N PHE A 831 24.32 -43.52 -10.09
CA PHE A 831 23.26 -43.53 -11.11
C PHE A 831 23.64 -42.70 -12.35
N ARG A 832 24.32 -41.56 -12.19
CA ARG A 832 24.87 -40.79 -13.32
C ARG A 832 25.89 -41.60 -14.11
N LYS A 833 26.86 -42.25 -13.45
CA LYS A 833 27.84 -43.14 -14.12
C LYS A 833 27.17 -44.28 -14.90
N LEU A 834 26.13 -44.90 -14.33
CA LEU A 834 25.31 -45.89 -15.04
C LEU A 834 24.65 -45.30 -16.30
N SER A 835 24.08 -44.10 -16.22
CA SER A 835 23.44 -43.43 -17.37
C SER A 835 24.41 -42.97 -18.47
N THR A 836 25.70 -42.75 -18.16
CA THR A 836 26.72 -42.33 -19.14
C THR A 836 27.39 -43.51 -19.86
N SER A 837 27.35 -44.72 -19.29
CA SER A 837 28.00 -45.90 -19.88
C SER A 837 27.15 -46.54 -20.99
N LYS A 838 27.47 -46.26 -22.26
CA LYS A 838 26.95 -47.02 -23.41
C LYS A 838 27.70 -48.34 -23.69
N GLY A 839 28.53 -48.81 -22.75
CA GLY A 839 29.18 -50.13 -22.79
C GLY A 839 28.38 -51.20 -22.05
N GLN A 840 28.53 -52.47 -22.45
CA GLN A 840 27.77 -53.62 -21.93
C GLN A 840 27.70 -53.67 -20.39
N LEU A 841 26.48 -53.68 -19.86
CA LEU A 841 26.23 -53.91 -18.43
C LEU A 841 26.54 -55.37 -18.08
N LYS A 842 27.57 -55.60 -17.27
CA LYS A 842 27.80 -56.89 -16.60
C LYS A 842 26.77 -57.12 -15.48
N ILE A 843 25.53 -57.43 -15.85
CA ILE A 843 24.50 -57.93 -14.92
C ILE A 843 24.76 -59.42 -14.63
N VAL A 844 25.84 -59.73 -13.90
CA VAL A 844 26.06 -61.04 -13.28
C VAL A 844 26.71 -60.88 -11.90
N ARG A 845 25.88 -60.46 -10.94
CA ARG A 845 25.76 -61.15 -9.65
C ARG A 845 24.31 -61.57 -9.56
N SER A 846 24.02 -62.80 -9.15
CA SER A 846 22.64 -63.21 -8.88
C SER A 846 22.09 -62.37 -7.73
N GLU A 847 20.77 -62.23 -7.65
CA GLU A 847 20.11 -61.51 -6.55
C GLU A 847 20.55 -62.07 -5.19
N SER A 848 20.63 -63.41 -5.08
CA SER A 848 21.22 -64.12 -3.94
C SER A 848 22.67 -63.73 -3.61
N VAL A 849 23.55 -63.47 -4.59
CA VAL A 849 24.94 -63.02 -4.31
C VAL A 849 24.98 -61.54 -3.93
N ILE A 850 24.00 -60.73 -4.36
CA ILE A 850 23.86 -59.34 -3.91
C ILE A 850 23.29 -59.29 -2.49
N GLN A 851 22.30 -60.13 -2.18
CA GLN A 851 21.75 -60.34 -0.83
C GLN A 851 22.82 -60.84 0.13
N GLN A 852 23.56 -61.90 -0.21
CA GLN A 852 24.65 -62.41 0.61
C GLN A 852 25.78 -61.38 0.81
N GLN A 853 26.04 -60.51 -0.17
CA GLN A 853 26.99 -59.40 0.02
C GLN A 853 26.42 -58.25 0.84
N LEU A 854 25.10 -58.06 0.88
CA LEU A 854 24.43 -57.11 1.76
C LEU A 854 24.42 -57.65 3.19
N GLU A 855 24.06 -58.92 3.40
CA GLU A 855 24.08 -59.64 4.68
C GLU A 855 25.49 -59.61 5.28
N ASN A 856 26.52 -60.02 4.53
CA ASN A 856 27.92 -59.94 4.99
C ASN A 856 28.41 -58.51 5.29
N GLN A 857 27.76 -57.46 4.77
CA GLN A 857 28.07 -56.07 5.10
C GLN A 857 27.26 -55.56 6.30
N LEU A 858 26.04 -56.07 6.50
CA LEU A 858 25.25 -55.82 7.69
C LEU A 858 25.90 -56.50 8.90
N GLU A 859 26.27 -57.78 8.82
CA GLU A 859 27.02 -58.49 9.88
C GLU A 859 28.35 -57.79 10.23
N MET A 860 29.07 -57.28 9.22
CA MET A 860 30.29 -56.50 9.44
C MET A 860 30.00 -55.14 10.10
N ASN A 861 28.91 -54.46 9.74
CA ASN A 861 28.51 -53.21 10.38
C ASN A 861 28.00 -53.44 11.81
N ASP A 862 27.25 -54.51 12.06
CA ASP A 862 26.72 -54.87 13.38
C ASP A 862 27.85 -55.27 14.34
N THR A 863 28.82 -56.08 13.89
CA THR A 863 30.02 -56.39 14.70
C THR A 863 30.91 -55.16 14.94
N LEU A 864 31.04 -54.24 13.97
CA LEU A 864 31.71 -52.96 14.19
C LEU A 864 30.92 -52.05 15.15
N MET A 865 29.59 -52.07 15.10
CA MET A 865 28.71 -51.35 16.03
C MET A 865 28.83 -51.89 17.46
N GLU A 866 28.90 -53.21 17.65
CA GLU A 866 29.18 -53.83 18.96
C GLU A 866 30.55 -53.39 19.50
N ILE A 867 31.60 -53.44 18.66
CA ILE A 867 32.95 -52.98 19.02
C ILE A 867 32.97 -51.50 19.39
N ILE A 868 32.21 -50.64 18.70
CA ILE A 868 32.11 -49.22 19.04
C ILE A 868 31.29 -49.01 20.31
N GLN A 869 30.27 -49.84 20.57
CA GLN A 869 29.45 -49.75 21.77
C GLN A 869 30.21 -50.23 23.02
N THR A 870 31.09 -51.23 22.93
CA THR A 870 32.03 -51.57 24.01
C THR A 870 33.05 -50.44 24.21
N LEU A 871 33.71 -49.97 23.15
CA LEU A 871 34.67 -48.85 23.25
C LEU A 871 34.05 -47.54 23.79
N THR A 872 32.76 -47.30 23.55
CA THR A 872 32.03 -46.14 24.11
C THR A 872 31.78 -46.29 25.62
N ASN A 873 31.62 -47.51 26.11
CA ASN A 873 31.50 -47.79 27.55
C ASN A 873 32.87 -47.77 28.25
N ASP A 874 33.91 -48.31 27.60
CA ASP A 874 35.28 -48.36 28.14
C ASP A 874 35.95 -46.98 28.17
N TYR A 875 35.62 -46.09 27.22
CA TYR A 875 36.21 -44.75 27.08
C TYR A 875 35.13 -43.65 26.96
N PRO A 876 34.36 -43.36 28.03
CA PRO A 876 33.24 -42.43 27.98
C PRO A 876 33.64 -40.99 27.61
N GLU A 877 34.87 -40.56 27.92
CA GLU A 877 35.41 -39.25 27.52
C GLU A 877 35.52 -39.07 25.99
N LYS A 878 35.46 -40.17 25.20
CA LYS A 878 35.50 -40.14 23.73
C LYS A 878 34.16 -40.42 23.08
N LYS A 879 33.06 -40.41 23.83
CA LYS A 879 31.68 -40.65 23.35
C LYS A 879 31.33 -39.82 22.09
N THR A 880 31.70 -38.55 22.03
CA THR A 880 31.44 -37.68 20.86
C THR A 880 32.26 -38.01 19.61
N PHE A 881 33.38 -38.72 19.76
CA PHE A 881 34.13 -39.30 18.65
C PHE A 881 33.45 -40.58 18.15
N PHE A 882 33.10 -41.50 19.06
CA PHE A 882 32.44 -42.75 18.70
C PHE A 882 31.06 -42.55 18.05
N SER A 883 30.25 -41.60 18.54
CA SER A 883 28.96 -41.25 17.91
C SER A 883 29.10 -40.84 16.43
N LYS A 884 30.20 -40.20 16.03
CA LYS A 884 30.45 -39.83 14.62
C LYS A 884 30.72 -41.05 13.74
N ILE A 885 31.32 -42.11 14.30
CA ILE A 885 31.55 -43.39 13.61
C ILE A 885 30.25 -44.20 13.55
N VAL A 886 29.41 -44.18 14.60
CA VAL A 886 28.05 -44.74 14.57
C VAL A 886 27.22 -44.13 13.43
N HIS A 887 27.29 -42.82 13.23
CA HIS A 887 26.63 -42.14 12.09
C HIS A 887 27.18 -42.54 10.71
N PHE A 888 28.35 -43.19 10.63
CA PHE A 888 28.91 -43.72 9.39
C PHE A 888 28.58 -45.20 9.14
N LEU A 889 28.23 -45.97 10.17
CA LEU A 889 27.89 -47.41 10.08
C LEU A 889 26.38 -47.70 10.07
N LYS A 890 25.56 -46.75 10.51
CA LYS A 890 24.10 -46.88 10.55
C LYS A 890 23.48 -46.49 9.20
N GLU A 891 22.68 -47.40 8.62
CA GLU A 891 22.31 -47.47 7.19
C GLU A 891 23.49 -47.65 6.22
#